data_AF-Q54IW5-F1
#
_entry.id   AF-Q54IW5-F1
#
_cell.length_a   1.000
_cell.length_b   1.000
_cell.length_c   1.000
_cell.angle_alpha   90.00
_cell.angle_beta   90.00
_cell.angle_gamma   90.00
#
_symmetry.space_group_name_H-M   'P 1'
#
loop_
_entity.id
_entity.type
_entity.pdbx_description
1 polymer ?
#
loop_
_entity_poly.entity_id
_entity_poly.type
_entity_poly.pdbx_seq_one_letter_code
_entity_poly.pdbx_strand_id
1 'polypeptide(L)'
;MKYSSFLLLFIYIFFILNNINAQSCPSTSSTWRPTMASFVTPTSPSIATIQPQLDFLLGKNNLVFMGQYGYSATSITDGPTGVANSFTMNYDTWGPAMHWLVVKTPVPALKANQNYEFSFGFKLGQVLGSYNKIASISVNFFNPADITDPNGGSQYFVTPAHPAVYSKTVTTGSWTSSTTFAQNIITLTPTVDIGLSIMAIQITRTSQTGPAITTMFVSNMKLSIPSRTVPAPPTNLITKDSELIAIPKPLSSLDAQDSTTCPYLATDLVHWHDPTIWTSGVVPLPSTSSNIIIPAGKKVLISPCSINQTGIYQKITIPATSELIFADASLTMNIQDIYVQGKFIMGTTKCRYNANINIVFNGAMTTVDTIAQYFGSKGIAVASGGFISVHGRQYHNTWTKLAATAWSGDNVIYIQDDVNWIVGQQVVVATSVYQDEKYPENEVMTIAAIQGKVIQFTEPLKYYHYGGQEYQAEVALLTRNIVFQSESSSAASSFGGHVLVSGEGQFAGIQLIRMGQRNIKGRYPLHFHMANTVSKSYISDCSVVSSYYRCYTIHATNNVTVTRNVAFDVNGHCYYLEDGVEMDNTLSFNFASYVHTIGTPAAGYNQYGQDFTQSSSLAQPADVAAGGFYITNAWNSFIGNAASGGWAGFSFPNLDAPIGNSINVPIVPKQFTTKVFQGNTAHSSGYFFEFGSSIYVGGDLSTGSDGLLVYNSGRISRETYLNGVESGGEIWMRFNNTKVYLSNRGIGMWGERVEVILLESHDSIRPGSLFGEAWLSDAIVNGQTGNLLSKTTDYSRQGFQFYDTYVKTILTNIIFRNFVHNPLSTSPEDDNRVIISMTHSDEFKPQFISATKNITIQGTAVSQYIGHRIFDTGSSRQFNFVDYDGTISGRSVPTIFGAHDKWWQFDNTCTYNNDWNSWVCNKGTYEVASVSVEVPGYMDRSGEYDATSNVGYIYLFGSGITDSRRMNVTRNVGITGISDFGWYLYWTVGTPSYIKLWLSEVPYGHYVFFAIPYPASTTFKVSCEYKYNSQHSYNFTQATSAAAVRSGDGKKYYFNGTHLFVKVINFVLNGSEYFSRGGAKINDVYWEFIVHITATNTVKPPVNGFYTGLTDVLPSSTL
;
A
#
# COMPACT_ATOMS: atom_id res chain seq x y z
N MET A 1 7.37 -65.46 -15.34
CA MET A 1 7.42 -65.45 -16.83
C MET A 1 6.27 -64.59 -17.34
N LYS A 2 6.51 -63.72 -18.33
CA LYS A 2 5.63 -62.67 -18.91
C LYS A 2 5.55 -61.31 -18.19
N TYR A 3 6.63 -60.52 -18.14
CA TYR A 3 6.56 -59.04 -18.03
C TYR A 3 7.85 -58.33 -18.51
N SER A 4 8.54 -58.84 -19.55
CA SER A 4 9.81 -58.22 -20.04
C SER A 4 9.71 -57.58 -21.44
N SER A 5 8.54 -57.55 -22.07
CA SER A 5 8.41 -57.10 -23.47
C SER A 5 8.06 -55.61 -23.63
N PHE A 6 7.74 -54.89 -22.54
CA PHE A 6 7.39 -53.47 -22.62
C PHE A 6 8.59 -52.51 -22.55
N LEU A 7 9.74 -52.95 -22.03
CA LEU A 7 10.90 -52.06 -21.86
C LEU A 7 11.74 -51.88 -23.14
N LEU A 8 11.76 -52.87 -24.04
CA LEU A 8 12.56 -52.83 -25.26
C LEU A 8 11.96 -51.95 -26.37
N LEU A 9 10.63 -51.77 -26.40
CA LEU A 9 9.99 -50.90 -27.39
C LEU A 9 10.26 -49.41 -27.11
N PHE A 10 10.44 -49.03 -25.84
CA PHE A 10 10.79 -47.65 -25.48
C PHE A 10 12.23 -47.29 -25.86
N ILE A 11 13.17 -48.24 -25.80
CA ILE A 11 14.57 -47.98 -26.17
C ILE A 11 14.72 -47.83 -27.69
N TYR A 12 14.00 -48.63 -28.49
CA TYR A 12 14.13 -48.57 -29.95
C TYR A 12 13.45 -47.33 -30.57
N ILE A 13 12.34 -46.87 -29.99
CA ILE A 13 11.69 -45.62 -30.41
C ILE A 13 12.56 -44.41 -30.00
N PHE A 14 13.32 -44.50 -28.91
CA PHE A 14 14.28 -43.45 -28.51
C PHE A 14 15.47 -43.31 -29.46
N PHE A 15 15.93 -44.38 -30.11
CA PHE A 15 17.07 -44.32 -31.03
C PHE A 15 16.69 -43.92 -32.46
N ILE A 16 15.49 -44.25 -32.94
CA ILE A 16 15.08 -43.93 -34.32
C ILE A 16 14.51 -42.50 -34.44
N LEU A 17 13.95 -41.93 -33.37
CA LEU A 17 13.48 -40.53 -33.38
C LEU A 17 14.57 -39.49 -33.07
N ASN A 18 15.80 -39.90 -32.74
CA ASN A 18 16.92 -38.97 -32.48
C ASN A 18 17.84 -38.74 -33.68
N ASN A 19 17.54 -39.31 -34.85
CA ASN A 19 18.13 -38.86 -36.12
C ASN A 19 17.24 -37.81 -36.82
N ILE A 20 16.68 -36.88 -36.05
CA ILE A 20 16.16 -35.63 -36.62
C ILE A 20 17.38 -34.92 -37.18
N ASN A 21 17.47 -34.91 -38.51
CA ASN A 21 18.39 -34.13 -39.34
C ASN A 21 19.16 -33.09 -38.52
N ALA A 22 20.38 -33.40 -38.10
CA ALA A 22 21.32 -32.38 -37.69
C ALA A 22 21.44 -31.45 -38.89
N GLN A 23 20.73 -30.33 -38.85
CA GLN A 23 20.73 -29.34 -39.91
C GLN A 23 22.20 -28.95 -40.09
N SER A 24 22.84 -29.43 -41.15
CA SER A 24 24.24 -29.14 -41.41
C SER A 24 24.34 -27.64 -41.63
N CYS A 25 24.73 -26.89 -40.59
CA CYS A 25 24.90 -25.45 -40.66
C CYS A 25 26.09 -25.21 -41.60
N PRO A 26 25.89 -24.64 -42.80
CA PRO A 26 26.94 -24.59 -43.81
C PRO A 26 28.09 -23.70 -43.33
N SER A 27 29.31 -24.24 -43.27
CA SER A 27 30.49 -23.52 -42.76
C SER A 27 31.14 -22.60 -43.82
N THR A 28 30.84 -22.77 -45.11
CA THR A 28 31.58 -22.12 -46.21
C THR A 28 30.73 -21.41 -47.27
N SER A 29 29.39 -21.45 -47.21
CA SER A 29 28.55 -20.81 -48.22
C SER A 29 28.20 -19.36 -47.86
N SER A 30 27.94 -18.50 -48.85
CA SER A 30 27.32 -17.18 -48.65
C SER A 30 25.90 -17.24 -48.05
N THR A 31 25.36 -18.44 -47.83
CA THR A 31 24.01 -18.72 -47.32
C THR A 31 23.97 -19.11 -45.84
N TRP A 32 25.04 -18.87 -45.09
CA TRP A 32 25.12 -19.22 -43.67
C TRP A 32 24.24 -18.34 -42.75
N ARG A 33 23.87 -17.13 -43.19
CA ARG A 33 22.96 -16.26 -42.42
C ARG A 33 21.51 -16.75 -42.53
N PRO A 34 20.75 -16.80 -41.42
CA PRO A 34 19.35 -17.22 -41.46
C PRO A 34 18.48 -16.16 -42.15
N THR A 35 17.29 -16.56 -42.56
CA THR A 35 16.22 -15.62 -42.87
C THR A 35 15.84 -14.86 -41.60
N MET A 36 15.90 -13.53 -41.65
CA MET A 36 15.54 -12.68 -40.51
C MET A 36 14.02 -12.60 -40.35
N ALA A 37 13.56 -12.49 -39.11
CA ALA A 37 12.15 -12.34 -38.80
C ALA A 37 11.60 -11.01 -39.34
N SER A 38 10.36 -11.07 -39.85
CA SER A 38 9.65 -9.88 -40.33
C SER A 38 8.81 -9.25 -39.22
N PHE A 39 8.58 -7.94 -39.29
CA PHE A 39 7.68 -7.19 -38.40
C PHE A 39 6.16 -7.49 -38.66
N VAL A 40 5.80 -8.50 -39.46
CA VAL A 40 4.40 -8.76 -39.81
C VAL A 40 3.58 -9.02 -38.54
N THR A 41 2.57 -8.17 -38.32
CA THR A 41 1.64 -8.31 -37.21
C THR A 41 0.54 -9.27 -37.63
N PRO A 42 0.27 -10.34 -36.87
CA PRO A 42 -0.82 -11.25 -37.17
C PRO A 42 -2.16 -10.50 -37.25
N THR A 43 -3.00 -10.83 -38.23
CA THR A 43 -4.36 -10.29 -38.27
C THR A 43 -5.15 -10.84 -37.07
N SER A 44 -5.74 -9.96 -36.27
CA SER A 44 -6.66 -10.41 -35.22
C SER A 44 -7.95 -10.98 -35.83
N PRO A 45 -8.49 -12.09 -35.31
CA PRO A 45 -9.87 -12.47 -35.62
C PRO A 45 -10.85 -11.41 -35.08
N SER A 46 -12.10 -11.51 -35.53
CA SER A 46 -13.18 -10.67 -35.01
C SER A 46 -13.49 -11.01 -33.55
N ILE A 47 -13.83 -10.00 -32.75
CA ILE A 47 -14.40 -10.20 -31.41
C ILE A 47 -15.65 -11.07 -31.55
N ALA A 48 -15.69 -12.18 -30.82
CA ALA A 48 -16.82 -13.09 -30.78
C ALA A 48 -18.04 -12.41 -30.13
N THR A 49 -19.24 -12.84 -30.51
CA THR A 49 -20.49 -12.26 -29.99
C THR A 49 -21.03 -12.99 -28.76
N ILE A 50 -20.40 -14.10 -28.35
CA ILE A 50 -20.83 -14.93 -27.24
C ILE A 50 -19.67 -15.08 -26.25
N GLN A 51 -19.96 -14.80 -24.98
CA GLN A 51 -19.11 -15.11 -23.84
C GLN A 51 -19.38 -16.56 -23.41
N PRO A 52 -18.35 -17.39 -23.23
CA PRO A 52 -18.52 -18.77 -22.77
C PRO A 52 -19.03 -18.82 -21.32
N GLN A 53 -19.60 -19.95 -20.94
CA GLN A 53 -19.99 -20.22 -19.56
C GLN A 53 -18.76 -20.32 -18.66
N LEU A 54 -18.84 -19.77 -17.45
CA LEU A 54 -17.84 -19.93 -16.40
C LEU A 54 -18.44 -20.74 -15.25
N ASP A 55 -17.79 -21.86 -14.91
CA ASP A 55 -18.20 -22.74 -13.81
C ASP A 55 -17.25 -22.60 -12.61
N PHE A 56 -17.81 -22.23 -11.46
CA PHE A 56 -17.13 -22.26 -10.17
C PHE A 56 -17.48 -23.55 -9.42
N LEU A 57 -16.63 -24.56 -9.60
CA LEU A 57 -16.83 -25.89 -9.01
C LEU A 57 -16.58 -25.89 -7.50
N LEU A 58 -17.49 -26.49 -6.74
CA LEU A 58 -17.44 -26.61 -5.28
C LEU A 58 -17.29 -28.08 -4.88
N GLY A 59 -16.07 -28.45 -4.48
CA GLY A 59 -15.77 -29.76 -3.90
C GLY A 59 -15.58 -29.71 -2.38
N LYS A 60 -15.35 -30.88 -1.77
CA LYS A 60 -15.02 -31.02 -0.33
C LYS A 60 -13.98 -30.00 0.15
N ASN A 61 -12.94 -29.76 -0.64
CA ASN A 61 -11.84 -28.88 -0.24
C ASN A 61 -12.24 -27.40 -0.19
N ASN A 62 -13.27 -27.01 -0.96
CA ASN A 62 -13.78 -25.65 -1.04
C ASN A 62 -14.84 -25.35 0.03
N LEU A 63 -15.34 -26.37 0.73
CA LEU A 63 -16.50 -26.28 1.61
C LEU A 63 -16.15 -26.63 3.05
N VAL A 64 -16.92 -26.07 3.99
CA VAL A 64 -16.91 -26.46 5.40
C VAL A 64 -18.34 -26.73 5.86
N PHE A 65 -18.51 -27.84 6.57
CA PHE A 65 -19.77 -28.15 7.23
C PHE A 65 -19.85 -27.36 8.54
N MET A 66 -20.83 -26.48 8.66
CA MET A 66 -21.05 -25.63 9.84
C MET A 66 -22.49 -25.77 10.35
N GLY A 67 -22.70 -25.55 11.64
CA GLY A 67 -24.02 -25.67 12.25
C GLY A 67 -24.03 -25.34 13.73
N GLN A 68 -25.21 -25.39 14.35
CA GLN A 68 -25.35 -25.17 15.81
C GLN A 68 -24.57 -26.20 16.63
N TYR A 69 -24.52 -27.44 16.14
CA TYR A 69 -23.83 -28.59 16.73
C TYR A 69 -23.76 -29.72 15.68
N GLY A 70 -23.11 -30.84 16.01
CA GLY A 70 -23.07 -32.03 15.15
C GLY A 70 -22.15 -31.91 13.93
N TYR A 71 -21.32 -30.87 13.85
CA TYR A 71 -20.23 -30.77 12.90
C TYR A 71 -19.01 -31.59 13.40
N SER A 72 -18.38 -32.33 12.51
CA SER A 72 -17.18 -33.12 12.78
C SER A 72 -16.34 -33.29 11.52
N ALA A 73 -15.14 -33.86 11.66
CA ALA A 73 -14.31 -34.25 10.53
C ALA A 73 -14.98 -35.28 9.58
N THR A 74 -16.05 -35.94 10.02
CA THR A 74 -16.80 -36.94 9.22
C THR A 74 -18.06 -36.37 8.56
N SER A 75 -18.45 -35.14 8.90
CA SER A 75 -19.66 -34.50 8.36
C SER A 75 -19.55 -34.22 6.87
N ILE A 76 -18.34 -33.95 6.36
CA ILE A 76 -18.03 -33.89 4.93
C ILE A 76 -16.81 -34.76 4.63
N THR A 77 -16.98 -35.76 3.78
CA THR A 77 -15.94 -36.73 3.41
C THR A 77 -15.86 -36.88 1.89
N ASP A 78 -14.87 -37.64 1.41
CA ASP A 78 -14.72 -37.87 -0.02
C ASP A 78 -15.96 -38.57 -0.60
N GLY A 79 -16.26 -38.24 -1.85
CA GLY A 79 -17.41 -38.79 -2.54
C GLY A 79 -17.24 -40.28 -2.90
N PRO A 80 -18.30 -40.91 -3.41
CA PRO A 80 -18.23 -42.30 -3.85
C PRO A 80 -17.13 -42.55 -4.89
N THR A 81 -16.41 -43.66 -4.75
CA THR A 81 -15.36 -44.06 -5.70
C THR A 81 -15.91 -44.09 -7.13
N GLY A 82 -15.16 -43.49 -8.07
CA GLY A 82 -15.53 -43.43 -9.48
C GLY A 82 -16.46 -42.27 -9.86
N VAL A 83 -16.90 -41.45 -8.91
CA VAL A 83 -17.72 -40.26 -9.18
C VAL A 83 -16.85 -39.01 -9.05
N ALA A 84 -16.50 -38.41 -10.18
CA ALA A 84 -15.70 -37.18 -10.20
C ALA A 84 -16.41 -36.01 -9.49
N ASN A 85 -15.63 -35.10 -8.89
CA ASN A 85 -16.10 -33.88 -8.23
C ASN A 85 -17.26 -34.13 -7.25
N SER A 86 -17.15 -35.17 -6.44
CA SER A 86 -18.19 -35.56 -5.49
C SER A 86 -17.69 -35.56 -4.05
N PHE A 87 -18.64 -35.39 -3.13
CA PHE A 87 -18.40 -35.47 -1.69
C PHE A 87 -19.61 -36.10 -1.00
N THR A 88 -19.37 -36.60 0.20
CA THR A 88 -20.37 -37.26 1.03
C THR A 88 -20.65 -36.41 2.26
N MET A 89 -21.92 -36.09 2.49
CA MET A 89 -22.40 -35.47 3.73
C MET A 89 -22.96 -36.56 4.65
N ASN A 90 -22.55 -36.54 5.92
CA ASN A 90 -23.05 -37.46 6.94
C ASN A 90 -23.67 -36.69 8.10
N TYR A 91 -24.84 -37.13 8.53
CA TYR A 91 -25.50 -36.67 9.76
C TYR A 91 -25.64 -37.85 10.70
N ASP A 92 -25.22 -37.67 11.95
CA ASP A 92 -25.45 -38.66 13.00
C ASP A 92 -26.96 -38.90 13.23
N THR A 93 -27.26 -39.99 13.96
CA THR A 93 -28.63 -40.38 14.34
C THR A 93 -29.38 -39.26 15.07
N TRP A 94 -28.65 -38.38 15.74
CA TRP A 94 -29.13 -37.13 16.30
C TRP A 94 -28.25 -35.98 15.77
N GLY A 95 -28.86 -35.06 15.03
CA GLY A 95 -28.14 -33.94 14.43
C GLY A 95 -29.07 -32.75 14.19
N PRO A 96 -28.53 -31.58 13.88
CA PRO A 96 -29.35 -30.39 13.73
C PRO A 96 -30.31 -30.55 12.55
N ALA A 97 -31.49 -29.93 12.68
CA ALA A 97 -32.48 -29.90 11.60
C ALA A 97 -31.94 -29.10 10.40
N MET A 98 -31.05 -28.16 10.67
CA MET A 98 -30.50 -27.21 9.74
C MET A 98 -28.98 -27.20 9.88
N HIS A 99 -28.27 -27.16 8.77
CA HIS A 99 -26.82 -27.01 8.74
C HIS A 99 -26.43 -26.24 7.46
N TRP A 100 -25.15 -25.92 7.37
CA TRP A 100 -24.58 -25.09 6.34
C TRP A 100 -23.40 -25.79 5.68
N LEU A 101 -23.33 -25.71 4.36
CA LEU A 101 -22.09 -25.86 3.62
C LEU A 101 -21.62 -24.47 3.24
N VAL A 102 -20.53 -24.01 3.84
CA VAL A 102 -19.98 -22.66 3.65
C VAL A 102 -18.76 -22.75 2.74
N VAL A 103 -18.71 -21.92 1.70
CA VAL A 103 -17.54 -21.83 0.81
C VAL A 103 -16.42 -21.13 1.56
N LYS A 104 -15.21 -21.71 1.54
CA LYS A 104 -14.03 -21.20 2.27
C LYS A 104 -13.50 -19.87 1.75
N THR A 105 -13.69 -19.62 0.47
CA THR A 105 -13.18 -18.43 -0.21
C THR A 105 -14.35 -17.64 -0.78
N PRO A 106 -14.18 -16.32 -0.96
CA PRO A 106 -15.17 -15.52 -1.67
C PRO A 106 -15.53 -16.11 -3.04
N VAL A 107 -16.80 -16.00 -3.40
CA VAL A 107 -17.31 -16.39 -4.72
C VAL A 107 -17.26 -15.19 -5.68
N PRO A 108 -17.30 -15.43 -7.01
CA PRO A 108 -17.29 -14.35 -8.00
C PRO A 108 -18.41 -13.32 -7.78
N ALA A 109 -18.13 -12.04 -8.07
CA ALA A 109 -19.13 -10.99 -7.96
C ALA A 109 -20.24 -11.18 -9.01
N LEU A 110 -21.49 -10.99 -8.59
CA LEU A 110 -22.66 -11.24 -9.43
C LEU A 110 -23.43 -9.94 -9.67
N LYS A 111 -23.74 -9.66 -10.93
CA LYS A 111 -24.51 -8.49 -11.35
C LYS A 111 -26.01 -8.69 -11.12
N ALA A 112 -26.69 -7.63 -10.71
CA ALA A 112 -28.13 -7.61 -10.52
C ALA A 112 -28.89 -7.95 -11.81
N ASN A 113 -30.09 -8.51 -11.64
CA ASN A 113 -31.07 -8.79 -12.69
C ASN A 113 -30.56 -9.71 -13.80
N GLN A 114 -29.59 -10.56 -13.49
CA GLN A 114 -29.09 -11.61 -14.37
C GLN A 114 -29.39 -12.98 -13.77
N ASN A 115 -29.57 -13.98 -14.64
CA ASN A 115 -29.76 -15.36 -14.20
C ASN A 115 -28.40 -16.04 -14.05
N TYR A 116 -28.13 -16.54 -12.86
CA TYR A 116 -27.05 -17.45 -12.53
C TYR A 116 -27.63 -18.82 -12.19
N GLU A 117 -26.79 -19.84 -12.23
CA GLU A 117 -27.20 -21.20 -11.92
C GLU A 117 -26.38 -21.75 -10.76
N PHE A 118 -27.05 -22.24 -9.71
CA PHE A 118 -26.43 -23.15 -8.77
C PHE A 118 -26.94 -24.56 -9.06
N SER A 119 -26.04 -25.46 -9.45
CA SER A 119 -26.41 -26.82 -9.82
C SER A 119 -25.56 -27.87 -9.14
N PHE A 120 -26.17 -29.03 -8.90
CA PHE A 120 -25.54 -30.16 -8.21
C PHE A 120 -26.31 -31.45 -8.50
N GLY A 121 -25.58 -32.55 -8.65
CA GLY A 121 -26.15 -33.89 -8.58
C GLY A 121 -26.34 -34.31 -7.13
N PHE A 122 -27.46 -34.94 -6.81
CA PHE A 122 -27.80 -35.38 -5.46
C PHE A 122 -28.27 -36.84 -5.45
N LYS A 123 -27.81 -37.62 -4.47
CA LYS A 123 -28.26 -39.00 -4.24
C LYS A 123 -28.26 -39.31 -2.75
N LEU A 124 -29.35 -39.87 -2.23
CA LEU A 124 -29.39 -40.38 -0.86
C LEU A 124 -28.55 -41.66 -0.74
N GLY A 125 -27.83 -41.82 0.37
CA GLY A 125 -27.10 -43.05 0.68
C GLY A 125 -27.99 -44.23 1.04
N GLN A 126 -29.27 -43.97 1.31
CA GLN A 126 -30.26 -44.94 1.72
C GLN A 126 -31.64 -44.55 1.17
N VAL A 127 -32.60 -45.48 1.19
CA VAL A 127 -33.98 -45.24 0.73
C VAL A 127 -34.60 -44.05 1.47
N LEU A 128 -35.41 -43.24 0.78
CA LEU A 128 -36.11 -42.11 1.36
C LEU A 128 -37.04 -42.57 2.51
N GLY A 129 -36.91 -41.93 3.66
CA GLY A 129 -37.77 -42.05 4.83
C GLY A 129 -38.09 -40.69 5.44
N SER A 130 -38.78 -40.66 6.58
CA SER A 130 -39.15 -39.42 7.26
C SER A 130 -37.95 -38.63 7.83
N TYR A 131 -36.82 -39.29 8.08
CA TYR A 131 -35.65 -38.73 8.77
C TYR A 131 -34.55 -38.16 7.86
N ASN A 132 -34.48 -38.60 6.60
CA ASN A 132 -33.52 -38.13 5.60
C ASN A 132 -34.15 -37.26 4.50
N LYS A 133 -35.41 -36.86 4.69
CA LYS A 133 -36.11 -35.95 3.79
C LYS A 133 -35.62 -34.51 3.98
N ILE A 134 -35.23 -33.88 2.87
CA ILE A 134 -34.92 -32.45 2.82
C ILE A 134 -36.22 -31.65 2.71
N ALA A 135 -36.39 -30.68 3.61
CA ALA A 135 -37.49 -29.73 3.63
C ALA A 135 -37.23 -28.56 2.68
N SER A 136 -36.00 -28.03 2.69
CA SER A 136 -35.58 -26.94 1.82
C SER A 136 -34.07 -26.88 1.65
N ILE A 137 -33.65 -26.23 0.58
CA ILE A 137 -32.26 -25.80 0.36
C ILE A 137 -32.27 -24.30 0.08
N SER A 138 -31.45 -23.55 0.81
CA SER A 138 -31.29 -22.10 0.64
C SER A 138 -29.86 -21.79 0.21
N VAL A 139 -29.70 -21.07 -0.89
CA VAL A 139 -28.41 -20.53 -1.34
C VAL A 139 -28.31 -19.08 -0.88
N ASN A 140 -27.28 -18.76 -0.08
CA ASN A 140 -27.12 -17.46 0.57
C ASN A 140 -25.76 -16.87 0.23
N PHE A 141 -25.69 -15.54 0.12
CA PHE A 141 -24.45 -14.77 -0.08
C PHE A 141 -24.32 -13.77 1.06
N PHE A 142 -23.33 -13.99 1.93
CA PHE A 142 -23.06 -13.15 3.09
C PHE A 142 -21.86 -12.23 2.83
N ASN A 143 -21.86 -11.03 3.42
CA ASN A 143 -20.61 -10.30 3.60
C ASN A 143 -19.69 -11.18 4.48
N PRO A 144 -18.39 -11.32 4.16
CA PRO A 144 -17.43 -12.04 5.02
C PRO A 144 -17.53 -11.67 6.51
N ALA A 145 -17.81 -10.41 6.85
CA ALA A 145 -17.96 -9.93 8.23
C ALA A 145 -19.15 -10.54 9.00
N ASP A 146 -20.19 -11.00 8.27
CA ASP A 146 -21.48 -11.40 8.86
C ASP A 146 -21.57 -12.90 9.16
N ILE A 147 -20.52 -13.66 8.83
CA ILE A 147 -20.43 -15.09 8.99
C ILE A 147 -19.15 -15.48 9.75
N THR A 148 -19.24 -16.54 10.55
CA THR A 148 -18.06 -17.13 11.19
C THR A 148 -17.05 -17.55 10.13
N ASP A 149 -15.78 -17.15 10.29
CA ASP A 149 -14.72 -17.45 9.31
C ASP A 149 -14.68 -18.95 8.98
N PRO A 150 -14.98 -19.37 7.74
CA PRO A 150 -14.97 -20.78 7.37
C PRO A 150 -13.57 -21.41 7.42
N ASN A 151 -12.50 -20.61 7.49
CA ASN A 151 -11.13 -21.09 7.68
C ASN A 151 -10.67 -21.02 9.14
N GLY A 152 -11.52 -20.48 10.02
CA GLY A 152 -11.24 -20.36 11.45
C GLY A 152 -11.38 -21.67 12.22
N GLY A 153 -11.03 -21.63 13.51
CA GLY A 153 -11.10 -22.80 14.39
C GLY A 153 -12.52 -23.22 14.82
N SER A 154 -13.52 -22.34 14.65
CA SER A 154 -14.91 -22.60 15.05
C SER A 154 -15.79 -22.90 13.84
N GLN A 155 -16.56 -23.99 13.90
CA GLN A 155 -17.57 -24.37 12.90
C GLN A 155 -19.01 -24.12 13.39
N TYR A 156 -19.14 -23.45 14.54
CA TYR A 156 -20.44 -23.05 15.08
C TYR A 156 -21.05 -21.97 14.20
N PHE A 157 -22.25 -22.22 13.65
CA PHE A 157 -23.00 -21.24 12.88
C PHE A 157 -24.50 -21.54 12.92
N VAL A 158 -25.29 -20.55 13.33
CA VAL A 158 -26.76 -20.71 13.54
C VAL A 158 -27.51 -19.59 12.86
N THR A 159 -27.22 -18.37 13.32
CA THR A 159 -27.86 -17.15 12.87
C THR A 159 -26.75 -16.19 12.44
N PRO A 160 -26.75 -15.72 11.18
CA PRO A 160 -25.87 -14.66 10.73
C PRO A 160 -26.03 -13.40 11.59
N ALA A 161 -24.98 -12.58 11.70
CA ALA A 161 -25.06 -11.30 12.40
C ALA A 161 -26.05 -10.34 11.70
N HIS A 162 -26.08 -10.40 10.36
CA HIS A 162 -26.97 -9.61 9.50
C HIS A 162 -27.56 -10.47 8.37
N PRO A 163 -28.68 -10.05 7.76
CA PRO A 163 -29.27 -10.78 6.63
C PRO A 163 -28.27 -10.96 5.47
N ALA A 164 -28.39 -12.07 4.76
CA ALA A 164 -27.64 -12.27 3.52
C ALA A 164 -27.93 -11.16 2.51
N VAL A 165 -26.91 -10.74 1.75
CA VAL A 165 -27.04 -9.78 0.64
C VAL A 165 -28.04 -10.32 -0.40
N TYR A 166 -28.03 -11.63 -0.60
CA TYR A 166 -28.99 -12.34 -1.42
C TYR A 166 -29.25 -13.74 -0.85
N SER A 167 -30.50 -14.18 -0.92
CA SER A 167 -30.89 -15.54 -0.55
C SER A 167 -31.95 -16.08 -1.52
N LYS A 168 -31.81 -17.35 -1.90
CA LYS A 168 -32.80 -18.10 -2.67
C LYS A 168 -33.09 -19.43 -2.00
N THR A 169 -34.32 -19.58 -1.51
CA THR A 169 -34.81 -20.85 -0.94
C THR A 169 -35.65 -21.60 -1.96
N VAL A 170 -35.43 -22.91 -2.06
CA VAL A 170 -36.28 -23.86 -2.79
C VAL A 170 -36.76 -24.95 -1.84
N THR A 171 -38.04 -25.29 -1.94
CA THR A 171 -38.69 -26.34 -1.12
C THR A 171 -38.95 -27.63 -1.91
N THR A 172 -38.61 -27.61 -3.20
CA THR A 172 -38.79 -28.73 -4.13
C THR A 172 -37.50 -28.98 -4.89
N GLY A 173 -37.16 -30.25 -5.09
CA GLY A 173 -36.03 -30.67 -5.91
C GLY A 173 -35.97 -32.19 -6.01
N SER A 174 -35.08 -32.66 -6.88
CA SER A 174 -34.82 -34.08 -7.12
C SER A 174 -33.85 -34.61 -6.06
N TRP A 175 -34.28 -34.63 -4.79
CA TRP A 175 -33.45 -35.04 -3.64
C TRP A 175 -33.91 -36.36 -2.99
N THR A 176 -34.71 -37.14 -3.71
CA THR A 176 -35.36 -38.37 -3.19
C THR A 176 -34.74 -39.66 -3.74
N SER A 177 -33.97 -39.59 -4.82
CA SER A 177 -33.32 -40.75 -5.44
C SER A 177 -32.23 -41.31 -4.53
N SER A 178 -32.24 -42.63 -4.32
CA SER A 178 -31.16 -43.37 -3.62
C SER A 178 -30.34 -44.27 -4.56
N THR A 179 -30.75 -44.38 -5.83
CA THR A 179 -30.13 -45.29 -6.81
C THR A 179 -29.22 -44.56 -7.79
N THR A 180 -29.62 -43.37 -8.25
CA THR A 180 -28.89 -42.55 -9.23
C THR A 180 -28.72 -41.12 -8.73
N PHE A 181 -27.63 -40.46 -9.13
CA PHE A 181 -27.52 -39.01 -8.92
C PHE A 181 -28.56 -38.30 -9.77
N ALA A 182 -29.48 -37.62 -9.12
CA ALA A 182 -30.46 -36.79 -9.77
C ALA A 182 -29.95 -35.34 -9.83
N GLN A 183 -30.00 -34.74 -11.02
CA GLN A 183 -29.51 -33.38 -11.22
C GLN A 183 -30.51 -32.37 -10.65
N ASN A 184 -29.98 -31.37 -9.96
CA ASN A 184 -30.73 -30.23 -9.43
C ASN A 184 -30.11 -28.94 -9.97
N ILE A 185 -31.00 -28.01 -10.31
CA ILE A 185 -30.66 -26.72 -10.91
C ILE A 185 -31.50 -25.67 -10.19
N ILE A 186 -30.85 -24.70 -9.56
CA ILE A 186 -31.47 -23.57 -8.89
C ILE A 186 -31.06 -22.31 -9.64
N THR A 187 -32.03 -21.65 -10.27
CA THR A 187 -31.80 -20.32 -10.87
C THR A 187 -31.74 -19.26 -9.78
N LEU A 188 -30.66 -18.49 -9.78
CA LEU A 188 -30.42 -17.36 -8.91
C LEU A 188 -30.56 -16.08 -9.74
N THR A 189 -31.40 -15.16 -9.30
CA THR A 189 -31.61 -13.85 -9.94
C THR A 189 -31.51 -12.78 -8.84
N PRO A 190 -30.32 -12.28 -8.52
CA PRO A 190 -30.16 -11.25 -7.51
C PRO A 190 -30.74 -9.92 -7.99
N THR A 191 -31.41 -9.20 -7.10
CA THR A 191 -32.00 -7.88 -7.41
C THR A 191 -31.04 -6.71 -7.19
N VAL A 192 -29.89 -7.00 -6.58
CA VAL A 192 -28.80 -6.05 -6.29
C VAL A 192 -27.49 -6.69 -6.70
N ASP A 193 -26.48 -5.88 -7.00
CA ASP A 193 -25.16 -6.39 -7.29
C ASP A 193 -24.55 -7.01 -6.02
N ILE A 194 -24.00 -8.22 -6.15
CA ILE A 194 -23.33 -8.94 -5.09
C ILE A 194 -21.83 -8.76 -5.30
N GLY A 195 -21.18 -8.03 -4.39
CA GLY A 195 -19.72 -7.84 -4.37
C GLY A 195 -18.99 -8.97 -3.65
N LEU A 196 -18.00 -8.61 -2.84
CA LEU A 196 -17.25 -9.55 -2.01
C LEU A 196 -18.22 -10.31 -1.09
N SER A 197 -18.35 -11.63 -1.31
CA SER A 197 -19.32 -12.44 -0.57
C SER A 197 -18.87 -13.88 -0.36
N ILE A 198 -19.27 -14.44 0.78
CA ILE A 198 -19.15 -15.86 1.10
C ILE A 198 -20.48 -16.53 0.78
N MET A 199 -20.44 -17.52 -0.11
CA MET A 199 -21.61 -18.33 -0.43
C MET A 199 -21.79 -19.42 0.64
N ALA A 200 -23.03 -19.57 1.12
CA ALA A 200 -23.40 -20.59 2.10
C ALA A 200 -24.71 -21.27 1.69
N ILE A 201 -24.68 -22.60 1.63
CA ILE A 201 -25.81 -23.45 1.29
C ILE A 201 -26.40 -24.00 2.58
N GLN A 202 -27.59 -23.54 2.93
CA GLN A 202 -28.35 -24.06 4.05
C GLN A 202 -29.18 -25.26 3.58
N ILE A 203 -29.05 -26.40 4.24
CA ILE A 203 -29.87 -27.57 3.95
C ILE A 203 -30.69 -27.89 5.21
N THR A 204 -32.00 -27.85 5.06
CA THR A 204 -32.95 -28.08 6.14
C THR A 204 -33.61 -29.45 5.97
N ARG A 205 -33.51 -30.32 6.97
CA ARG A 205 -34.17 -31.62 7.04
C ARG A 205 -35.50 -31.51 7.76
N THR A 206 -36.43 -32.42 7.47
CA THR A 206 -37.73 -32.49 8.17
C THR A 206 -37.66 -33.08 9.57
N SER A 207 -36.53 -33.70 9.96
CA SER A 207 -36.32 -34.31 11.27
C SER A 207 -34.90 -34.09 11.77
N GLN A 208 -34.74 -33.97 13.08
CA GLN A 208 -33.44 -33.96 13.78
C GLN A 208 -32.93 -35.37 14.10
N THR A 209 -33.84 -36.34 14.18
CA THR A 209 -33.57 -37.71 14.60
C THR A 209 -33.82 -38.72 13.47
N GLY A 210 -33.02 -39.79 13.47
CA GLY A 210 -33.19 -40.94 12.58
C GLY A 210 -32.67 -42.23 13.22
N PRO A 211 -33.10 -43.40 12.74
CA PRO A 211 -32.68 -44.70 13.27
C PRO A 211 -31.23 -45.06 12.89
N ALA A 212 -30.64 -44.35 11.93
CA ALA A 212 -29.29 -44.57 11.45
C ALA A 212 -28.68 -43.23 10.98
N ILE A 213 -27.36 -43.24 10.77
CA ILE A 213 -26.64 -42.14 10.12
C ILE A 213 -27.30 -41.86 8.78
N THR A 214 -27.56 -40.58 8.51
CA THR A 214 -28.08 -40.14 7.22
C THR A 214 -26.91 -39.78 6.32
N THR A 215 -26.75 -40.50 5.21
CA THR A 215 -25.72 -40.21 4.21
C THR A 215 -26.36 -39.58 2.97
N MET A 216 -25.73 -38.53 2.45
CA MET A 216 -26.13 -37.85 1.22
C MET A 216 -24.91 -37.63 0.35
N PHE A 217 -25.00 -38.00 -0.91
CA PHE A 217 -23.94 -37.80 -1.88
C PHE A 217 -24.27 -36.61 -2.76
N VAL A 218 -23.27 -35.76 -2.96
CA VAL A 218 -23.32 -34.61 -3.86
C VAL A 218 -22.24 -34.78 -4.92
N SER A 219 -22.56 -34.50 -6.18
CA SER A 219 -21.61 -34.55 -7.30
C SER A 219 -21.73 -33.31 -8.16
N ASN A 220 -20.62 -32.81 -8.73
CA ASN A 220 -20.59 -31.67 -9.65
C ASN A 220 -21.37 -30.45 -9.11
N MET A 221 -21.23 -30.16 -7.81
CA MET A 221 -21.80 -28.94 -7.24
C MET A 221 -21.05 -27.73 -7.77
N LYS A 222 -21.75 -26.75 -8.33
CA LYS A 222 -21.14 -25.56 -8.91
C LYS A 222 -22.07 -24.35 -8.90
N LEU A 223 -21.46 -23.17 -8.86
CA LEU A 223 -22.08 -21.90 -9.23
C LEU A 223 -21.62 -21.57 -10.66
N SER A 224 -22.56 -21.34 -11.56
CA SER A 224 -22.30 -21.11 -12.98
C SER A 224 -22.79 -19.73 -13.39
N ILE A 225 -21.91 -19.01 -14.09
CA ILE A 225 -22.24 -17.82 -14.87
C ILE A 225 -22.50 -18.31 -16.30
N PRO A 226 -23.76 -18.36 -16.75
CA PRO A 226 -24.10 -18.98 -18.03
C PRO A 226 -23.53 -18.21 -19.22
N SER A 227 -23.36 -18.90 -20.35
CA SER A 227 -22.98 -18.26 -21.61
C SER A 227 -24.00 -17.19 -21.99
N ARG A 228 -23.52 -16.03 -22.44
CA ARG A 228 -24.36 -14.90 -22.81
C ARG A 228 -23.78 -14.13 -23.98
N THR A 229 -24.60 -13.36 -24.65
CA THR A 229 -24.12 -12.44 -25.68
C THR A 229 -23.20 -11.40 -25.03
N VAL A 230 -22.05 -11.12 -25.66
CA VAL A 230 -21.19 -9.99 -25.28
C VAL A 230 -22.05 -8.73 -25.40
N PRO A 231 -22.24 -7.94 -24.31
CA PRO A 231 -23.00 -6.71 -24.39
C PRO A 231 -22.42 -5.76 -25.43
N ALA A 232 -23.26 -4.90 -26.02
CA ALA A 232 -22.75 -3.79 -26.81
C ALA A 232 -21.76 -2.96 -25.96
N PRO A 233 -20.69 -2.41 -26.57
CA PRO A 233 -19.74 -1.56 -25.85
C PRO A 233 -20.47 -0.47 -25.05
N PRO A 234 -20.08 -0.23 -23.79
CA PRO A 234 -20.65 0.86 -23.01
C PRO A 234 -20.55 2.19 -23.77
N THR A 235 -21.62 2.98 -23.78
CA THR A 235 -21.65 4.26 -24.50
C THR A 235 -20.76 5.34 -23.86
N ASN A 236 -20.36 5.11 -22.61
CA ASN A 236 -19.63 6.04 -21.75
C ASN A 236 -18.31 5.43 -21.25
N LEU A 237 -17.51 4.85 -22.15
CA LEU A 237 -16.17 4.40 -21.82
C LEU A 237 -15.35 5.55 -21.21
N ILE A 238 -14.64 5.23 -20.13
CA ILE A 238 -13.76 6.17 -19.44
C ILE A 238 -12.61 6.54 -20.38
N THR A 239 -12.32 7.84 -20.46
CA THR A 239 -11.23 8.39 -21.28
C THR A 239 -10.18 9.13 -20.46
N LYS A 240 -10.36 9.19 -19.13
CA LYS A 240 -9.43 9.84 -18.20
C LYS A 240 -9.10 8.91 -17.06
N ASP A 241 -7.81 8.77 -16.75
CA ASP A 241 -7.32 7.94 -15.64
C ASP A 241 -7.73 8.45 -14.24
N SER A 242 -8.23 9.68 -14.16
CA SER A 242 -8.43 10.41 -12.91
C SER A 242 -9.43 11.57 -13.11
N GLU A 243 -10.07 12.00 -12.01
CA GLU A 243 -11.02 13.12 -11.97
C GLU A 243 -10.32 14.47 -11.79
N LEU A 244 -9.24 14.51 -11.01
CA LEU A 244 -8.52 15.68 -10.54
C LEU A 244 -7.06 15.69 -11.04
N ILE A 245 -6.37 14.55 -10.97
CA ILE A 245 -4.94 14.47 -11.22
C ILE A 245 -4.64 14.21 -12.71
N ALA A 246 -3.53 14.74 -13.21
CA ALA A 246 -3.07 14.55 -14.58
C ALA A 246 -1.88 13.60 -14.60
N ILE A 247 -2.12 12.29 -14.66
CA ILE A 247 -1.05 11.29 -14.68
C ILE A 247 -0.24 11.44 -15.97
N PRO A 248 1.08 11.72 -15.92
CA PRO A 248 1.92 11.77 -17.11
C PRO A 248 1.87 10.43 -17.84
N LYS A 249 1.83 10.48 -19.17
CA LYS A 249 1.84 9.30 -20.06
C LYS A 249 3.15 9.29 -20.86
N PRO A 250 3.64 8.11 -21.28
CA PRO A 250 4.73 8.03 -22.24
C PRO A 250 4.31 8.62 -23.59
N LEU A 251 5.30 8.97 -24.44
CA LEU A 251 5.02 9.36 -25.82
C LEU A 251 4.31 8.22 -26.57
N SER A 252 3.27 8.56 -27.34
CA SER A 252 2.49 7.58 -28.11
C SER A 252 3.24 7.02 -29.32
N SER A 253 4.28 7.72 -29.79
CA SER A 253 5.12 7.27 -30.91
C SER A 253 6.06 6.15 -30.47
N LEU A 254 6.12 5.09 -31.28
CA LEU A 254 7.16 4.06 -31.15
C LEU A 254 8.56 4.64 -31.40
N ASP A 255 9.58 4.00 -30.82
CA ASP A 255 10.98 4.37 -31.03
C ASP A 255 11.35 4.18 -32.51
N ALA A 256 12.03 5.15 -33.11
CA ALA A 256 12.45 5.07 -34.51
C ALA A 256 13.35 3.84 -34.77
N GLN A 257 12.98 3.03 -35.75
CA GLN A 257 13.71 1.82 -36.17
C GLN A 257 14.35 2.01 -37.54
N ASP A 258 15.56 1.49 -37.72
CA ASP A 258 16.32 1.46 -38.96
C ASP A 258 16.91 0.06 -39.16
N SER A 259 16.22 -0.75 -39.97
CA SER A 259 16.62 -2.13 -40.26
C SER A 259 17.97 -2.24 -40.97
N THR A 260 18.47 -1.17 -41.59
CA THR A 260 19.78 -1.17 -42.27
C THR A 260 20.95 -1.12 -41.29
N THR A 261 20.70 -0.71 -40.05
CA THR A 261 21.69 -0.60 -38.97
C THR A 261 21.73 -1.80 -38.03
N CYS A 262 20.98 -2.86 -38.36
CA CYS A 262 20.92 -4.06 -37.53
C CYS A 262 22.29 -4.74 -37.39
N PRO A 263 22.70 -5.14 -36.17
CA PRO A 263 24.05 -5.63 -35.92
C PRO A 263 24.35 -6.96 -36.63
N TYR A 264 23.33 -7.78 -36.91
CA TYR A 264 23.48 -9.01 -37.71
C TYR A 264 23.74 -8.77 -39.21
N LEU A 265 23.68 -7.52 -39.68
CA LEU A 265 24.01 -7.15 -41.06
C LEU A 265 25.49 -6.82 -41.25
N ALA A 266 26.25 -6.59 -40.17
CA ALA A 266 27.66 -6.22 -40.24
C ALA A 266 28.47 -7.19 -41.14
N THR A 267 29.35 -6.67 -41.99
CA THR A 267 30.05 -7.47 -43.00
C THR A 267 31.24 -8.26 -42.45
N ASP A 268 31.71 -7.92 -41.24
CA ASP A 268 32.86 -8.52 -40.55
C ASP A 268 32.46 -9.61 -39.55
N LEU A 269 31.21 -10.07 -39.58
CA LEU A 269 30.73 -11.18 -38.75
C LEU A 269 31.35 -12.51 -39.17
N VAL A 270 31.77 -13.30 -38.19
CA VAL A 270 32.23 -14.67 -38.39
C VAL A 270 31.18 -15.69 -37.95
N HIS A 271 31.18 -16.84 -38.60
CA HIS A 271 30.20 -17.90 -38.37
C HIS A 271 30.65 -18.85 -37.25
N TRP A 272 29.75 -19.21 -36.32
CA TRP A 272 30.06 -20.12 -35.22
C TRP A 272 30.61 -21.49 -35.66
N HIS A 273 30.11 -22.05 -36.78
CA HIS A 273 30.59 -23.35 -37.29
C HIS A 273 31.80 -23.26 -38.22
N ASP A 274 32.41 -22.08 -38.41
CA ASP A 274 33.69 -21.99 -39.10
C ASP A 274 34.80 -22.52 -38.18
N PRO A 275 35.42 -23.69 -38.44
CA PRO A 275 36.45 -24.23 -37.56
C PRO A 275 37.68 -23.31 -37.45
N THR A 276 37.90 -22.45 -38.44
CA THR A 276 39.11 -21.59 -38.53
C THR A 276 39.12 -20.44 -37.53
N ILE A 277 37.97 -20.08 -36.96
CA ILE A 277 37.93 -19.04 -35.91
C ILE A 277 38.29 -19.58 -34.54
N TRP A 278 38.16 -20.89 -34.32
CA TRP A 278 38.41 -21.54 -33.04
C TRP A 278 39.87 -21.95 -32.93
N THR A 279 40.53 -21.62 -31.83
CA THR A 279 41.95 -21.93 -31.60
C THR A 279 42.25 -23.43 -31.60
N SER A 280 41.28 -24.27 -31.25
CA SER A 280 41.36 -25.73 -31.31
C SER A 280 41.10 -26.32 -32.71
N GLY A 281 40.58 -25.53 -33.65
CA GLY A 281 40.03 -26.03 -34.90
C GLY A 281 38.75 -26.86 -34.75
N VAL A 282 38.16 -26.91 -33.54
CA VAL A 282 36.96 -27.69 -33.24
C VAL A 282 35.83 -26.75 -32.85
N VAL A 283 34.69 -26.88 -33.54
CA VAL A 283 33.49 -26.12 -33.21
C VAL A 283 32.94 -26.56 -31.84
N PRO A 284 32.70 -25.64 -30.90
CA PRO A 284 32.17 -25.99 -29.59
C PRO A 284 30.79 -26.65 -29.66
N LEU A 285 30.63 -27.75 -28.94
CA LEU A 285 29.36 -28.45 -28.73
C LEU A 285 28.80 -28.18 -27.32
N PRO A 286 27.50 -28.38 -27.09
CA PRO A 286 26.93 -28.32 -25.75
C PRO A 286 27.63 -29.32 -24.82
N SER A 287 27.97 -28.86 -23.63
CA SER A 287 28.63 -29.63 -22.59
C SER A 287 28.49 -28.87 -21.28
N THR A 288 28.17 -29.59 -20.21
CA THR A 288 28.07 -29.10 -18.83
C THR A 288 29.41 -29.14 -18.09
N SER A 289 30.53 -29.27 -18.81
CA SER A 289 31.87 -29.31 -18.21
C SER A 289 32.92 -28.51 -18.97
N SER A 290 32.62 -28.03 -20.18
CA SER A 290 33.56 -27.25 -20.99
C SER A 290 33.11 -25.81 -21.20
N ASN A 291 34.02 -24.89 -20.93
CA ASN A 291 33.80 -23.46 -21.15
C ASN A 291 34.16 -23.07 -22.58
N ILE A 292 33.39 -22.16 -23.16
CA ILE A 292 33.61 -21.59 -24.49
C ILE A 292 34.14 -20.17 -24.31
N ILE A 293 35.25 -19.86 -24.98
CA ILE A 293 35.81 -18.51 -25.04
C ILE A 293 35.66 -18.04 -26.49
N ILE A 294 34.93 -16.95 -26.69
CA ILE A 294 34.78 -16.33 -28.01
C ILE A 294 36.17 -15.89 -28.51
N PRO A 295 36.54 -16.15 -29.78
CA PRO A 295 37.84 -15.76 -30.30
C PRO A 295 38.09 -14.25 -30.19
N ALA A 296 39.28 -13.87 -29.73
CA ALA A 296 39.66 -12.47 -29.52
C ALA A 296 39.56 -11.67 -30.83
N GLY A 297 39.03 -10.44 -30.75
CA GLY A 297 38.92 -9.53 -31.90
C GLY A 297 37.87 -9.93 -32.95
N LYS A 298 37.02 -10.93 -32.65
CA LYS A 298 35.99 -11.43 -33.58
C LYS A 298 34.59 -11.02 -33.16
N LYS A 299 33.71 -10.87 -34.16
CA LYS A 299 32.28 -10.67 -34.00
C LYS A 299 31.54 -11.94 -34.43
N VAL A 300 31.15 -12.78 -33.49
CA VAL A 300 30.57 -14.10 -33.78
C VAL A 300 29.05 -13.99 -33.85
N LEU A 301 28.45 -14.47 -34.96
CA LEU A 301 27.00 -14.49 -35.12
C LEU A 301 26.39 -15.81 -34.60
N ILE A 302 25.42 -15.68 -33.70
CA ILE A 302 24.55 -16.75 -33.21
C ILE A 302 23.28 -16.80 -34.06
N SER A 303 22.97 -17.97 -34.59
CA SER A 303 21.78 -18.27 -35.37
C SER A 303 21.16 -19.59 -34.89
N PRO A 304 19.94 -19.94 -35.33
CA PRO A 304 19.28 -21.19 -34.94
C PRO A 304 20.08 -22.46 -35.30
N CYS A 305 20.92 -22.42 -36.34
CA CYS A 305 21.80 -23.54 -36.68
C CYS A 305 23.19 -23.46 -36.02
N SER A 306 23.57 -22.30 -35.47
CA SER A 306 24.85 -22.11 -34.76
C SER A 306 24.90 -22.81 -33.40
N ILE A 307 23.74 -23.11 -32.81
CA ILE A 307 23.64 -23.63 -31.46
C ILE A 307 22.72 -24.86 -31.43
N ASN A 308 23.01 -25.81 -30.55
CA ASN A 308 22.06 -26.87 -30.25
C ASN A 308 20.96 -26.31 -29.36
N GLN A 309 19.70 -26.41 -29.80
CA GLN A 309 18.57 -25.81 -29.10
C GLN A 309 18.06 -26.62 -27.89
N THR A 310 18.63 -27.79 -27.64
CA THR A 310 18.25 -28.70 -26.53
C THR A 310 19.41 -28.98 -25.58
N GLY A 311 20.65 -28.96 -26.08
CA GLY A 311 21.85 -29.19 -25.28
C GLY A 311 22.19 -28.00 -24.41
N ILE A 312 22.71 -28.27 -23.21
CA ILE A 312 23.09 -27.26 -22.23
C ILE A 312 24.56 -26.88 -22.42
N TYR A 313 24.82 -25.59 -22.60
CA TYR A 313 26.16 -25.01 -22.61
C TYR A 313 26.57 -24.60 -21.18
N GLN A 314 27.76 -24.99 -20.73
CA GLN A 314 28.25 -24.61 -19.40
C GLN A 314 28.46 -23.10 -19.29
N LYS A 315 29.34 -22.54 -20.12
CA LYS A 315 29.75 -21.14 -20.01
C LYS A 315 30.22 -20.58 -21.33
N ILE A 316 29.79 -19.37 -21.67
CA ILE A 316 30.34 -18.58 -22.78
C ILE A 316 31.02 -17.33 -22.22
N THR A 317 32.29 -17.12 -22.55
CA THR A 317 33.05 -15.92 -22.21
C THR A 317 33.32 -15.09 -23.46
N ILE A 318 32.97 -13.81 -23.43
CA ILE A 318 33.19 -12.84 -24.52
C ILE A 318 34.34 -11.94 -24.12
N PRO A 319 35.56 -12.08 -24.69
CA PRO A 319 36.69 -11.21 -24.37
C PRO A 319 36.45 -9.74 -24.69
N ALA A 320 37.21 -8.85 -24.07
CA ALA A 320 37.07 -7.38 -24.21
C ALA A 320 37.11 -6.86 -25.66
N THR A 321 37.79 -7.57 -26.56
CA THR A 321 37.92 -7.18 -27.98
C THR A 321 36.90 -7.84 -28.89
N SER A 322 35.99 -8.65 -28.35
CA SER A 322 35.07 -9.50 -29.11
C SER A 322 33.61 -9.12 -28.91
N GLU A 323 32.77 -9.55 -29.84
CA GLU A 323 31.32 -9.35 -29.78
C GLU A 323 30.61 -10.67 -30.07
N LEU A 324 29.59 -11.00 -29.28
CA LEU A 324 28.64 -12.07 -29.55
C LEU A 324 27.33 -11.43 -30.01
N ILE A 325 26.98 -11.64 -31.27
CA ILE A 325 25.84 -10.99 -31.93
C ILE A 325 24.82 -12.06 -32.26
N PHE A 326 23.54 -11.85 -31.92
CA PHE A 326 22.47 -12.76 -32.30
C PHE A 326 21.85 -12.33 -33.64
N ALA A 327 21.39 -13.29 -34.44
CA ALA A 327 20.51 -13.02 -35.57
C ALA A 327 19.09 -12.75 -35.06
N ASP A 328 18.32 -11.94 -35.79
CA ASP A 328 16.87 -11.81 -35.57
C ASP A 328 16.15 -13.04 -36.12
N ALA A 329 16.36 -14.20 -35.49
CA ALA A 329 15.81 -15.49 -35.90
C ALA A 329 15.46 -16.35 -34.68
N SER A 330 14.33 -17.07 -34.75
CA SER A 330 13.78 -17.76 -33.58
C SER A 330 14.67 -18.92 -33.14
N LEU A 331 15.06 -18.95 -31.87
CA LEU A 331 15.93 -19.98 -31.30
C LEU A 331 15.69 -20.14 -29.80
N THR A 332 16.08 -21.30 -29.27
CA THR A 332 16.26 -21.52 -27.83
C THR A 332 17.74 -21.83 -27.55
N MET A 333 18.34 -21.15 -26.58
CA MET A 333 19.68 -21.45 -26.05
C MET A 333 19.55 -21.89 -24.61
N ASN A 334 20.02 -23.10 -24.29
CA ASN A 334 20.13 -23.59 -22.91
C ASN A 334 21.56 -23.38 -22.43
N ILE A 335 21.75 -22.57 -21.40
CA ILE A 335 23.08 -22.19 -20.93
C ILE A 335 23.10 -22.04 -19.42
N GLN A 336 24.23 -22.27 -18.76
CA GLN A 336 24.40 -21.94 -17.35
C GLN A 336 24.95 -20.51 -17.19
N ASP A 337 26.12 -20.21 -17.74
CA ASP A 337 26.82 -18.94 -17.50
C ASP A 337 27.19 -18.17 -18.77
N ILE A 338 27.10 -16.84 -18.74
CA ILE A 338 27.66 -15.94 -19.75
C ILE A 338 28.47 -14.85 -19.06
N TYR A 339 29.74 -14.71 -19.44
CA TYR A 339 30.62 -13.63 -18.96
C TYR A 339 31.00 -12.68 -20.10
N VAL A 340 30.58 -11.42 -20.00
CA VAL A 340 30.70 -10.39 -21.02
C VAL A 340 31.78 -9.38 -20.61
N GLN A 341 32.98 -9.53 -21.15
CA GLN A 341 34.03 -8.50 -21.08
C GLN A 341 34.03 -7.59 -22.31
N GLY A 342 33.62 -8.13 -23.47
CA GLY A 342 33.41 -7.40 -24.71
C GLY A 342 31.95 -6.97 -24.87
N LYS A 343 31.28 -7.41 -25.95
CA LYS A 343 29.88 -7.07 -26.18
C LYS A 343 28.96 -8.26 -26.38
N PHE A 344 27.81 -8.25 -25.71
CA PHE A 344 26.69 -9.15 -25.96
C PHE A 344 25.57 -8.36 -26.65
N ILE A 345 25.23 -8.69 -27.89
CA ILE A 345 24.35 -7.89 -28.73
C ILE A 345 23.21 -8.76 -29.29
N MET A 346 21.98 -8.37 -28.98
CA MET A 346 20.74 -8.96 -29.47
C MET A 346 19.78 -7.81 -29.79
N GLY A 347 20.15 -7.04 -30.81
CA GLY A 347 19.49 -5.80 -31.20
C GLY A 347 20.20 -4.56 -30.65
N THR A 348 19.70 -3.39 -31.05
CA THR A 348 20.19 -2.08 -30.60
C THR A 348 19.01 -1.11 -30.47
N THR A 349 19.24 0.08 -29.91
CA THR A 349 18.24 1.17 -29.84
C THR A 349 17.53 1.43 -31.18
N LYS A 350 18.25 1.29 -32.32
CA LYS A 350 17.72 1.54 -33.67
C LYS A 350 17.28 0.27 -34.40
N CYS A 351 17.55 -0.92 -33.86
CA CYS A 351 17.12 -2.18 -34.46
C CYS A 351 16.68 -3.16 -33.38
N ARG A 352 15.37 -3.12 -33.08
CA ARG A 352 14.66 -4.10 -32.25
C ARG A 352 14.36 -5.37 -33.05
N TYR A 353 14.55 -6.52 -32.43
CA TYR A 353 14.32 -7.84 -33.01
C TYR A 353 12.87 -8.27 -32.93
N ASN A 354 12.43 -9.05 -33.91
CA ASN A 354 11.05 -9.52 -34.07
C ASN A 354 10.89 -11.02 -33.80
N ALA A 355 11.98 -11.79 -33.86
CA ALA A 355 12.00 -13.22 -33.65
C ALA A 355 11.74 -13.61 -32.19
N ASN A 356 11.31 -14.86 -31.99
CA ASN A 356 11.18 -15.44 -30.66
C ASN A 356 12.51 -16.04 -30.21
N ILE A 357 13.24 -15.36 -29.35
CA ILE A 357 14.55 -15.78 -28.85
C ILE A 357 14.43 -16.12 -27.36
N ASN A 358 14.73 -17.35 -27.00
CA ASN A 358 14.61 -17.85 -25.63
C ASN A 358 15.98 -18.24 -25.06
N ILE A 359 16.39 -17.60 -23.98
CA ILE A 359 17.60 -17.95 -23.21
C ILE A 359 17.14 -18.63 -21.92
N VAL A 360 17.45 -19.92 -21.79
CA VAL A 360 17.07 -20.75 -20.65
C VAL A 360 18.30 -20.99 -19.78
N PHE A 361 18.29 -20.41 -18.58
CA PHE A 361 19.32 -20.59 -17.57
C PHE A 361 19.15 -21.91 -16.84
N ASN A 362 20.18 -22.75 -16.92
CA ASN A 362 20.25 -24.08 -16.31
C ASN A 362 21.31 -24.09 -15.21
N GLY A 363 21.17 -25.00 -14.26
CA GLY A 363 22.19 -25.24 -13.24
C GLY A 363 21.62 -25.39 -11.84
N ALA A 364 22.31 -26.20 -11.04
CA ALA A 364 21.97 -26.44 -9.65
C ALA A 364 22.22 -25.21 -8.78
N MET A 365 21.49 -25.12 -7.66
CA MET A 365 21.70 -24.09 -6.64
C MET A 365 23.12 -24.16 -6.10
N THR A 366 23.81 -23.02 -6.11
CA THR A 366 25.17 -22.88 -5.56
C THR A 366 25.46 -21.43 -5.19
N THR A 367 26.32 -21.23 -4.20
CA THR A 367 26.90 -19.93 -3.86
C THR A 367 28.30 -19.72 -4.44
N VAL A 368 28.82 -20.72 -5.18
CA VAL A 368 30.11 -20.64 -5.86
C VAL A 368 30.01 -19.73 -7.08
N ASP A 369 31.00 -18.85 -7.26
CA ASP A 369 31.13 -18.00 -8.43
C ASP A 369 31.62 -18.80 -9.65
N THR A 370 30.72 -19.18 -10.55
CA THR A 370 31.05 -19.93 -11.78
C THR A 370 31.19 -19.02 -13.01
N ILE A 371 30.53 -17.85 -13.03
CA ILE A 371 30.63 -16.87 -14.11
C ILE A 371 31.98 -16.13 -14.08
N ALA A 372 32.32 -15.54 -12.94
CA ALA A 372 33.62 -14.92 -12.65
C ALA A 372 33.62 -14.55 -11.16
N GLN A 373 34.79 -14.28 -10.59
CA GLN A 373 34.90 -13.87 -9.18
C GLN A 373 33.94 -12.71 -8.86
N TYR A 374 33.14 -12.85 -7.80
CA TYR A 374 32.08 -11.94 -7.34
C TYR A 374 30.83 -11.85 -8.23
N PHE A 375 30.83 -12.48 -9.41
CA PHE A 375 29.73 -12.39 -10.37
C PHE A 375 28.71 -13.53 -10.26
N GLY A 376 28.88 -14.49 -9.35
CA GLY A 376 27.88 -15.52 -9.10
C GLY A 376 27.87 -16.66 -10.12
N SER A 377 26.72 -17.31 -10.20
CA SER A 377 26.45 -18.47 -11.04
C SER A 377 25.05 -18.37 -11.64
N LYS A 378 24.84 -19.09 -12.75
CA LYS A 378 23.55 -19.19 -13.43
C LYS A 378 23.05 -17.82 -13.87
N GLY A 379 23.62 -17.28 -14.95
CA GLY A 379 23.26 -15.93 -15.39
C GLY A 379 24.21 -15.29 -16.39
N ILE A 380 23.99 -14.00 -16.59
CA ILE A 380 24.83 -13.12 -17.40
C ILE A 380 25.53 -12.13 -16.48
N ALA A 381 26.84 -12.01 -16.58
CA ALA A 381 27.61 -10.96 -15.94
C ALA A 381 28.34 -10.10 -16.98
N VAL A 382 28.21 -8.78 -16.85
CA VAL A 382 28.90 -7.81 -17.70
C VAL A 382 29.95 -7.09 -16.86
N ALA A 383 31.22 -7.26 -17.22
CA ALA A 383 32.34 -6.62 -16.54
C ALA A 383 32.31 -5.09 -16.73
N SER A 384 33.10 -4.34 -15.95
CA SER A 384 33.14 -2.86 -16.01
C SER A 384 33.48 -2.29 -17.40
N GLY A 385 34.29 -2.99 -18.19
CA GLY A 385 34.57 -2.62 -19.59
C GLY A 385 33.61 -3.22 -20.63
N GLY A 386 32.68 -4.06 -20.18
CA GLY A 386 31.74 -4.78 -21.04
C GLY A 386 30.50 -3.96 -21.39
N PHE A 387 29.81 -4.42 -22.43
CA PHE A 387 28.56 -3.82 -22.88
C PHE A 387 27.54 -4.89 -23.25
N ILE A 388 26.28 -4.70 -22.85
CA ILE A 388 25.16 -5.55 -23.26
C ILE A 388 24.06 -4.72 -23.91
N SER A 389 23.51 -5.20 -25.01
CA SER A 389 22.40 -4.57 -25.73
C SER A 389 21.41 -5.66 -26.14
N VAL A 390 20.19 -5.60 -25.62
CA VAL A 390 19.13 -6.57 -25.91
C VAL A 390 17.84 -5.80 -26.18
N HIS A 391 17.35 -5.89 -27.41
CA HIS A 391 16.25 -5.09 -27.92
C HIS A 391 15.25 -6.00 -28.63
N GLY A 392 14.20 -6.38 -27.90
CA GLY A 392 13.03 -7.04 -28.44
C GLY A 392 12.02 -6.07 -29.02
N ARG A 393 10.98 -6.63 -29.63
CA ARG A 393 9.91 -5.90 -30.28
C ARG A 393 9.26 -4.96 -29.28
N GLN A 394 9.05 -3.71 -29.70
CA GLN A 394 8.37 -2.74 -28.86
C GLN A 394 6.86 -2.97 -28.89
N TYR A 395 6.31 -3.34 -27.73
CA TYR A 395 4.89 -3.31 -27.49
C TYR A 395 4.56 -2.08 -26.63
N HIS A 396 3.63 -1.26 -27.10
CA HIS A 396 3.29 0.02 -26.53
C HIS A 396 1.77 0.24 -26.58
N ASN A 397 1.13 0.71 -25.52
CA ASN A 397 1.67 0.86 -24.16
C ASN A 397 1.99 -0.50 -23.51
N THR A 398 2.92 -0.58 -22.56
CA THR A 398 3.20 -1.85 -21.85
C THR A 398 2.16 -2.20 -20.79
N TRP A 399 1.43 -1.20 -20.31
CA TRP A 399 0.25 -1.36 -19.47
C TRP A 399 -0.70 -0.19 -19.71
N THR A 400 -1.94 -0.39 -19.33
CA THR A 400 -3.05 0.56 -19.46
C THR A 400 -4.02 0.31 -18.31
N LYS A 401 -5.20 0.92 -18.35
CA LYS A 401 -6.27 0.72 -17.38
C LYS A 401 -7.57 0.32 -18.07
N LEU A 402 -8.45 -0.32 -17.33
CA LEU A 402 -9.82 -0.58 -17.78
C LEU A 402 -10.55 0.74 -18.10
N ALA A 403 -11.26 0.76 -19.22
CA ALA A 403 -12.17 1.84 -19.61
C ALA A 403 -13.62 1.60 -19.14
N ALA A 404 -13.91 0.40 -18.66
CA ALA A 404 -15.16 0.02 -18.01
C ALA A 404 -14.91 -1.16 -17.08
N THR A 405 -15.76 -1.30 -16.06
CA THR A 405 -15.74 -2.45 -15.14
C THR A 405 -15.91 -3.76 -15.90
N ALA A 406 -15.03 -4.72 -15.63
CA ALA A 406 -15.11 -6.09 -16.14
C ALA A 406 -15.70 -7.00 -15.06
N TRP A 407 -16.81 -7.65 -15.37
CA TRP A 407 -17.48 -8.54 -14.43
C TRP A 407 -16.92 -9.95 -14.51
N SER A 408 -17.05 -10.71 -13.42
CA SER A 408 -16.86 -12.15 -13.46
C SER A 408 -17.69 -12.77 -14.59
N GLY A 409 -17.08 -13.68 -15.35
CA GLY A 409 -17.64 -14.28 -16.55
C GLY A 409 -17.44 -13.49 -17.84
N ASP A 410 -16.98 -12.24 -17.78
CA ASP A 410 -16.64 -11.48 -18.99
C ASP A 410 -15.32 -11.99 -19.57
N ASN A 411 -15.28 -12.23 -20.88
CA ASN A 411 -14.05 -12.49 -21.61
C ASN A 411 -13.69 -11.36 -22.57
N VAL A 412 -14.41 -10.23 -22.53
CA VAL A 412 -14.14 -9.04 -23.34
C VAL A 412 -13.98 -7.86 -22.40
N ILE A 413 -12.88 -7.14 -22.54
CA ILE A 413 -12.57 -5.94 -21.77
C ILE A 413 -12.36 -4.75 -22.70
N TYR A 414 -12.52 -3.56 -22.12
CA TYR A 414 -12.28 -2.28 -22.76
C TYR A 414 -11.15 -1.58 -22.02
N ILE A 415 -10.17 -1.05 -22.76
CA ILE A 415 -9.01 -0.34 -22.20
C ILE A 415 -8.98 1.13 -22.63
N GLN A 416 -8.24 1.95 -21.90
CA GLN A 416 -8.22 3.41 -22.14
C GLN A 416 -7.22 3.83 -23.22
N ASP A 417 -6.05 3.20 -23.27
CA ASP A 417 -4.96 3.59 -24.16
C ASP A 417 -4.94 2.75 -25.44
N ASP A 418 -4.40 3.33 -26.51
CA ASP A 418 -4.11 2.56 -27.71
C ASP A 418 -2.94 1.60 -27.45
N VAL A 419 -3.06 0.39 -28.00
CA VAL A 419 -2.05 -0.67 -27.85
C VAL A 419 -1.78 -1.35 -29.19
N ASN A 420 -0.55 -1.83 -29.37
CA ASN A 420 -0.15 -2.66 -30.51
C ASN A 420 0.05 -4.15 -30.12
N TRP A 421 -0.65 -4.61 -29.07
CA TRP A 421 -0.62 -5.99 -28.61
C TRP A 421 -1.18 -6.95 -29.66
N ILE A 422 -0.79 -8.22 -29.59
CA ILE A 422 -1.15 -9.24 -30.58
C ILE A 422 -1.80 -10.47 -29.93
N VAL A 423 -2.60 -11.18 -30.71
CA VAL A 423 -3.23 -12.45 -30.32
C VAL A 423 -2.20 -13.45 -29.83
N GLY A 424 -2.54 -14.20 -28.78
CA GLY A 424 -1.70 -15.20 -28.13
C GLY A 424 -0.79 -14.65 -27.03
N GLN A 425 -0.66 -13.33 -26.89
CA GLN A 425 0.08 -12.74 -25.77
C GLN A 425 -0.71 -12.85 -24.46
N GLN A 426 0.03 -12.90 -23.36
CA GLN A 426 -0.51 -12.88 -22.01
C GLN A 426 -0.46 -11.46 -21.44
N VAL A 427 -1.54 -11.09 -20.76
CA VAL A 427 -1.66 -9.88 -19.95
C VAL A 427 -2.00 -10.27 -18.52
N VAL A 428 -1.70 -9.41 -17.55
CA VAL A 428 -2.31 -9.48 -16.21
C VAL A 428 -3.38 -8.41 -16.09
N VAL A 429 -4.53 -8.77 -15.53
CA VAL A 429 -5.54 -7.84 -15.02
C VAL A 429 -5.35 -7.74 -13.50
N ALA A 430 -5.04 -6.54 -13.02
CA ALA A 430 -4.73 -6.31 -11.61
C ALA A 430 -5.97 -6.39 -10.73
N THR A 431 -5.77 -6.74 -9.46
CA THR A 431 -6.84 -6.85 -8.48
C THR A 431 -7.50 -5.51 -8.17
N SER A 432 -8.78 -5.56 -7.79
CA SER A 432 -9.54 -4.43 -7.26
C SER A 432 -9.92 -4.60 -5.78
N VAL A 433 -9.20 -5.47 -5.06
CA VAL A 433 -9.37 -5.71 -3.62
C VAL A 433 -8.32 -5.00 -2.79
N TYR A 434 -8.64 -4.71 -1.53
CA TYR A 434 -7.71 -4.07 -0.59
C TYR A 434 -6.54 -4.97 -0.18
N GLN A 435 -6.83 -6.21 0.24
CA GLN A 435 -5.82 -7.13 0.76
C GLN A 435 -5.45 -8.16 -0.31
N ASP A 436 -4.57 -7.80 -1.24
CA ASP A 436 -4.22 -8.61 -2.42
C ASP A 436 -3.55 -9.96 -2.08
N GLU A 437 -2.74 -10.02 -1.03
CA GLU A 437 -2.11 -11.27 -0.56
C GLU A 437 -3.16 -12.22 0.05
N LYS A 438 -4.16 -11.66 0.76
CA LYS A 438 -5.24 -12.44 1.38
C LYS A 438 -6.28 -12.91 0.36
N TYR A 439 -6.58 -12.06 -0.62
CA TYR A 439 -7.55 -12.30 -1.69
C TYR A 439 -6.85 -12.14 -3.05
N PRO A 440 -6.08 -13.16 -3.50
CA PRO A 440 -5.32 -13.07 -4.75
C PRO A 440 -6.26 -13.18 -5.96
N GLU A 441 -6.71 -12.01 -6.43
CA GLU A 441 -7.65 -11.86 -7.55
C GLU A 441 -7.00 -11.26 -8.81
N ASN A 442 -5.67 -11.21 -8.87
CA ASN A 442 -4.96 -10.90 -10.12
C ASN A 442 -5.14 -12.06 -11.12
N GLU A 443 -5.39 -11.75 -12.40
CA GLU A 443 -5.63 -12.79 -13.42
C GLU A 443 -4.69 -12.64 -14.61
N VAL A 444 -3.94 -13.70 -14.92
CA VAL A 444 -3.14 -13.78 -16.15
C VAL A 444 -4.02 -14.36 -17.27
N MET A 445 -4.30 -13.54 -18.28
CA MET A 445 -5.21 -13.85 -19.38
C MET A 445 -4.49 -13.87 -20.73
N THR A 446 -4.92 -14.75 -21.62
CA THR A 446 -4.37 -14.85 -22.99
C THR A 446 -5.30 -14.16 -23.99
N ILE A 447 -4.77 -13.29 -24.85
CA ILE A 447 -5.53 -12.57 -25.87
C ILE A 447 -5.97 -13.55 -26.98
N ALA A 448 -7.28 -13.68 -27.18
CA ALA A 448 -7.89 -14.42 -28.29
C ALA A 448 -8.17 -13.53 -29.50
N ALA A 449 -8.58 -12.28 -29.27
CA ALA A 449 -8.84 -11.30 -30.31
C ALA A 449 -8.60 -9.88 -29.76
N ILE A 450 -8.20 -8.95 -30.62
CA ILE A 450 -7.98 -7.55 -30.29
C ILE A 450 -8.41 -6.64 -31.45
N GLN A 451 -9.23 -5.64 -31.15
CA GLN A 451 -9.71 -4.64 -32.11
C GLN A 451 -9.64 -3.25 -31.49
N GLY A 452 -8.58 -2.51 -31.79
CA GLY A 452 -8.33 -1.21 -31.15
C GLY A 452 -8.20 -1.37 -29.64
N LYS A 453 -9.13 -0.76 -28.90
CA LYS A 453 -9.19 -0.76 -27.42
C LYS A 453 -10.08 -1.86 -26.82
N VAL A 454 -10.47 -2.84 -27.64
CA VAL A 454 -11.30 -3.98 -27.22
C VAL A 454 -10.43 -5.24 -27.27
N ILE A 455 -10.34 -5.94 -26.14
CA ILE A 455 -9.56 -7.18 -26.02
C ILE A 455 -10.50 -8.29 -25.60
N GLN A 456 -10.44 -9.41 -26.32
CA GLN A 456 -11.08 -10.65 -25.93
C GLN A 456 -10.03 -11.65 -25.44
N PHE A 457 -10.34 -12.33 -24.35
CA PHE A 457 -9.54 -13.40 -23.79
C PHE A 457 -10.02 -14.79 -24.24
N THR A 458 -9.11 -15.77 -24.17
CA THR A 458 -9.42 -17.18 -24.48
C THR A 458 -10.39 -17.79 -23.47
N GLU A 459 -10.32 -17.34 -22.22
CA GLU A 459 -11.17 -17.77 -21.12
C GLU A 459 -11.85 -16.55 -20.47
N PRO A 460 -13.01 -16.71 -19.82
CA PRO A 460 -13.65 -15.64 -19.07
C PRO A 460 -12.89 -15.32 -17.78
N LEU A 461 -12.93 -14.05 -17.37
CA LEU A 461 -12.42 -13.59 -16.08
C LEU A 461 -13.16 -14.27 -14.94
N LYS A 462 -12.41 -14.80 -13.98
CA LYS A 462 -12.98 -15.40 -12.78
C LYS A 462 -13.46 -14.32 -11.81
N TYR A 463 -12.76 -13.20 -11.72
CA TYR A 463 -12.97 -12.16 -10.73
C TYR A 463 -13.54 -10.89 -11.35
N TYR A 464 -13.97 -10.00 -10.47
CA TYR A 464 -14.47 -8.68 -10.81
C TYR A 464 -13.31 -7.70 -10.78
N HIS A 465 -13.19 -6.90 -11.84
CA HIS A 465 -12.17 -5.85 -11.92
C HIS A 465 -12.86 -4.50 -12.13
N TYR A 466 -12.68 -3.62 -11.15
CA TYR A 466 -13.31 -2.31 -11.14
C TYR A 466 -12.72 -1.41 -12.24
N GLY A 467 -13.59 -0.70 -12.93
CA GLY A 467 -13.22 0.28 -13.95
C GLY A 467 -14.21 1.44 -13.90
N GLY A 468 -14.15 2.23 -12.83
CA GLY A 468 -14.95 3.43 -12.61
C GLY A 468 -14.12 4.70 -12.81
N GLN A 469 -14.75 5.87 -12.87
CA GLN A 469 -14.02 7.13 -13.10
C GLN A 469 -13.05 7.45 -11.94
N GLU A 470 -13.36 6.96 -10.73
CA GLU A 470 -12.57 7.18 -9.51
C GLU A 470 -11.23 6.45 -9.56
N TYR A 471 -11.19 5.19 -9.99
CA TYR A 471 -9.98 4.41 -10.24
C TYR A 471 -10.33 3.16 -11.04
N GLN A 472 -9.32 2.53 -11.62
CA GLN A 472 -9.48 1.42 -12.54
C GLN A 472 -8.36 0.42 -12.35
N ALA A 473 -8.69 -0.87 -12.43
CA ALA A 473 -7.70 -1.92 -12.48
C ALA A 473 -6.77 -1.73 -13.70
N GLU A 474 -5.49 -1.93 -13.47
CA GLU A 474 -4.46 -1.95 -14.49
C GLU A 474 -4.54 -3.24 -15.33
N VAL A 475 -4.24 -3.12 -16.61
CA VAL A 475 -4.06 -4.24 -17.53
C VAL A 475 -2.67 -4.13 -18.13
N ALA A 476 -1.81 -5.11 -17.89
CA ALA A 476 -0.39 -5.03 -18.24
C ALA A 476 0.07 -6.20 -19.09
N LEU A 477 0.78 -5.90 -20.18
CA LEU A 477 1.30 -6.92 -21.10
C LEU A 477 2.53 -7.60 -20.50
N LEU A 478 2.44 -8.92 -20.33
CA LEU A 478 3.53 -9.76 -19.82
C LEU A 478 4.42 -10.29 -20.95
N THR A 479 3.84 -10.76 -22.05
CA THR A 479 4.61 -11.44 -23.11
C THR A 479 5.55 -10.50 -23.86
N ARG A 480 6.78 -10.95 -24.11
CA ARG A 480 7.73 -10.38 -25.09
C ARG A 480 8.29 -11.49 -25.98
N ASN A 481 8.93 -11.11 -27.08
CA ASN A 481 9.52 -12.07 -28.03
C ASN A 481 10.93 -12.53 -27.63
N ILE A 482 11.68 -11.71 -26.91
CA ILE A 482 12.93 -12.14 -26.28
C ILE A 482 12.64 -12.50 -24.83
N VAL A 483 12.93 -13.75 -24.45
CA VAL A 483 12.65 -14.30 -23.13
C VAL A 483 13.94 -14.78 -22.48
N PHE A 484 14.24 -14.25 -21.29
CA PHE A 484 15.25 -14.79 -20.39
C PHE A 484 14.52 -15.53 -19.26
N GLN A 485 14.78 -16.82 -19.09
CA GLN A 485 14.05 -17.59 -18.08
C GLN A 485 14.90 -18.69 -17.47
N SER A 486 14.46 -19.19 -16.32
CA SER A 486 15.05 -20.39 -15.71
C SER A 486 14.27 -21.64 -16.06
N GLU A 487 14.96 -22.78 -16.09
CA GLU A 487 14.32 -24.09 -16.15
C GLU A 487 13.26 -24.27 -15.04
N SER A 488 12.18 -25.02 -15.34
CA SER A 488 11.03 -25.18 -14.45
C SER A 488 11.38 -25.84 -13.10
N SER A 489 12.39 -26.70 -13.09
CA SER A 489 12.94 -27.34 -11.87
C SER A 489 13.44 -26.33 -10.83
N SER A 490 13.77 -25.10 -11.25
CA SER A 490 14.26 -24.02 -10.36
C SER A 490 13.22 -23.53 -9.35
N ALA A 491 11.94 -23.82 -9.55
CA ALA A 491 10.86 -23.40 -8.65
C ALA A 491 11.03 -23.98 -7.24
N ALA A 492 11.51 -25.23 -7.12
CA ALA A 492 11.68 -25.90 -5.84
C ALA A 492 12.73 -25.24 -4.93
N SER A 493 13.73 -24.59 -5.51
CA SER A 493 14.82 -23.91 -4.79
C SER A 493 14.73 -22.39 -4.83
N SER A 494 13.79 -21.81 -5.59
CA SER A 494 13.73 -20.37 -5.87
C SER A 494 15.08 -19.80 -6.38
N PHE A 495 15.80 -20.60 -7.18
CA PHE A 495 17.14 -20.30 -7.68
C PHE A 495 17.15 -20.15 -9.20
N GLY A 496 16.82 -18.94 -9.65
CA GLY A 496 16.74 -18.58 -11.05
C GLY A 496 18.05 -18.01 -11.63
N GLY A 497 17.99 -17.66 -12.91
CA GLY A 497 19.02 -16.89 -13.59
C GLY A 497 19.08 -15.45 -13.09
N HIS A 498 20.23 -14.79 -13.23
CA HIS A 498 20.37 -13.36 -12.95
C HIS A 498 21.12 -12.63 -14.06
N VAL A 499 20.96 -11.31 -14.14
CA VAL A 499 21.76 -10.44 -15.01
C VAL A 499 22.40 -9.33 -14.18
N LEU A 500 23.73 -9.30 -14.12
CA LEU A 500 24.50 -8.31 -13.36
C LEU A 500 25.38 -7.51 -14.31
N VAL A 501 25.24 -6.17 -14.30
CA VAL A 501 25.94 -5.25 -15.20
C VAL A 501 26.78 -4.25 -14.41
N SER A 502 28.11 -4.42 -14.43
CA SER A 502 29.05 -3.43 -13.89
C SER A 502 29.63 -2.50 -14.95
N GLY A 503 29.39 -2.79 -16.23
CA GLY A 503 29.67 -1.90 -17.36
C GLY A 503 28.44 -1.09 -17.75
N GLU A 504 28.17 -0.98 -19.05
CA GLU A 504 26.97 -0.33 -19.58
C GLU A 504 26.00 -1.38 -20.18
N GLY A 505 24.70 -1.15 -20.06
CA GLY A 505 23.67 -2.12 -20.44
C GLY A 505 22.39 -1.48 -20.97
N GLN A 506 21.83 -2.03 -22.04
CA GLN A 506 20.57 -1.59 -22.63
C GLN A 506 19.63 -2.78 -22.77
N PHE A 507 18.50 -2.73 -22.09
CA PHE A 507 17.48 -3.77 -22.15
C PHE A 507 16.17 -3.14 -22.59
N ALA A 508 15.62 -3.59 -23.70
CA ALA A 508 14.39 -3.05 -24.25
C ALA A 508 13.47 -4.17 -24.73
N GLY A 509 12.22 -4.24 -24.26
CA GLY A 509 11.24 -5.19 -24.79
C GLY A 509 11.56 -6.66 -24.55
N ILE A 510 12.18 -7.00 -23.42
CA ILE A 510 12.46 -8.39 -23.02
C ILE A 510 11.57 -8.85 -21.86
N GLN A 511 11.27 -10.14 -21.82
CA GLN A 511 10.53 -10.77 -20.72
C GLN A 511 11.48 -11.63 -19.90
N LEU A 512 11.42 -11.49 -18.58
CA LEU A 512 12.20 -12.24 -17.61
C LEU A 512 11.25 -13.11 -16.78
N ILE A 513 11.43 -14.44 -16.78
CA ILE A 513 10.51 -15.38 -16.12
C ILE A 513 11.27 -16.28 -15.14
N ARG A 514 10.81 -16.37 -13.88
CA ARG A 514 11.48 -17.21 -12.86
C ARG A 514 12.97 -16.87 -12.69
N MET A 515 13.28 -15.58 -12.73
CA MET A 515 14.64 -15.04 -12.56
C MET A 515 14.85 -14.61 -11.10
N GLY A 516 16.09 -14.25 -10.76
CA GLY A 516 16.52 -13.92 -9.40
C GLY A 516 16.82 -15.16 -8.54
N GLN A 517 17.60 -14.98 -7.48
CA GLN A 517 17.98 -16.05 -6.56
C GLN A 517 17.65 -15.64 -5.12
N ARG A 518 16.59 -16.23 -4.55
CA ARG A 518 16.05 -15.82 -3.25
C ARG A 518 17.14 -15.83 -2.16
N ASN A 519 17.23 -14.74 -1.40
CA ASN A 519 18.21 -14.53 -0.31
C ASN A 519 19.69 -14.54 -0.73
N ILE A 520 20.03 -14.46 -2.01
CA ILE A 520 21.42 -14.26 -2.47
C ILE A 520 21.54 -12.83 -3.00
N LYS A 521 22.17 -11.96 -2.21
CA LYS A 521 22.34 -10.54 -2.57
C LYS A 521 23.09 -10.39 -3.89
N GLY A 522 22.65 -9.42 -4.70
CA GLY A 522 23.21 -9.10 -6.01
C GLY A 522 22.85 -10.05 -7.15
N ARG A 523 21.89 -10.96 -6.96
CA ARG A 523 21.48 -11.97 -7.96
C ARG A 523 20.03 -11.78 -8.37
N TYR A 524 19.77 -10.73 -9.16
CA TYR A 524 18.43 -10.26 -9.52
C TYR A 524 18.18 -10.33 -11.04
N PRO A 525 16.91 -10.27 -11.51
CA PRO A 525 16.58 -10.39 -12.93
C PRO A 525 17.35 -9.41 -13.84
N LEU A 526 17.33 -8.11 -13.52
CA LEU A 526 18.19 -7.08 -14.14
C LEU A 526 18.80 -6.18 -13.07
N HIS A 527 20.13 -6.18 -12.96
CA HIS A 527 20.87 -5.49 -11.89
C HIS A 527 22.03 -4.67 -12.47
N PHE A 528 21.97 -3.34 -12.37
CA PHE A 528 23.14 -2.48 -12.55
C PHE A 528 23.91 -2.40 -11.24
N HIS A 529 25.15 -2.86 -11.25
CA HIS A 529 25.97 -3.10 -10.06
C HIS A 529 27.27 -2.30 -10.12
N MET A 530 27.35 -1.23 -9.32
CA MET A 530 28.55 -0.39 -9.18
C MET A 530 29.04 0.17 -10.52
N ALA A 531 28.12 0.52 -11.42
CA ALA A 531 28.46 1.09 -12.72
C ALA A 531 28.77 2.61 -12.66
N ASN A 532 28.70 3.22 -11.46
CA ASN A 532 28.86 4.65 -11.23
C ASN A 532 27.88 5.46 -12.09
N THR A 533 28.31 6.59 -12.65
CA THR A 533 27.47 7.38 -13.56
C THR A 533 27.52 6.80 -14.97
N VAL A 534 26.39 6.27 -15.43
CA VAL A 534 26.23 5.72 -16.78
C VAL A 534 25.77 6.78 -17.78
N SER A 535 26.04 6.54 -19.07
CA SER A 535 25.70 7.47 -20.15
C SER A 535 24.85 6.84 -21.26
N LYS A 536 24.80 5.50 -21.32
CA LYS A 536 24.13 4.74 -22.38
C LYS A 536 23.12 3.74 -21.83
N SER A 537 22.99 3.63 -20.52
CA SER A 537 22.26 2.53 -19.89
C SER A 537 20.80 2.85 -19.60
N TYR A 538 19.93 1.89 -19.92
CA TYR A 538 18.50 1.98 -19.64
C TYR A 538 17.82 0.60 -19.65
N ILE A 539 16.66 0.55 -19.01
CA ILE A 539 15.73 -0.59 -19.06
C ILE A 539 14.37 -0.04 -19.52
N SER A 540 13.88 -0.49 -20.66
CA SER A 540 12.61 -0.04 -21.21
C SER A 540 11.71 -1.16 -21.71
N ASP A 541 10.40 -0.96 -21.63
CA ASP A 541 9.41 -1.85 -22.25
C ASP A 541 9.49 -3.33 -21.80
N CYS A 542 10.21 -3.66 -20.73
CA CYS A 542 10.47 -5.02 -20.29
C CYS A 542 9.33 -5.56 -19.39
N SER A 543 9.34 -6.86 -19.15
CA SER A 543 8.49 -7.50 -18.15
C SER A 543 9.26 -8.47 -17.26
N VAL A 544 8.94 -8.54 -15.97
CA VAL A 544 9.44 -9.54 -15.01
C VAL A 544 8.24 -10.30 -14.44
N VAL A 545 8.26 -11.63 -14.50
CA VAL A 545 7.13 -12.49 -14.11
C VAL A 545 7.58 -13.64 -13.22
N SER A 546 6.88 -13.87 -12.11
CA SER A 546 7.18 -14.94 -11.14
C SER A 546 8.63 -14.88 -10.68
N SER A 547 9.09 -13.70 -10.27
CA SER A 547 10.46 -13.48 -9.84
C SER A 547 10.70 -14.06 -8.45
N TYR A 548 11.81 -14.78 -8.31
CA TYR A 548 12.23 -15.32 -7.02
C TYR A 548 12.91 -14.30 -6.13
N TYR A 549 13.45 -13.21 -6.71
CA TYR A 549 14.09 -12.15 -5.92
C TYR A 549 14.24 -10.84 -6.70
N ARG A 550 13.47 -9.81 -6.31
CA ARG A 550 13.45 -8.45 -6.91
C ARG A 550 13.06 -8.42 -8.40
N CYS A 551 13.16 -7.25 -9.04
CA CYS A 551 12.92 -7.08 -10.48
C CYS A 551 14.07 -6.33 -11.15
N TYR A 552 14.11 -5.01 -10.92
CA TYR A 552 14.98 -4.06 -11.58
C TYR A 552 15.77 -3.34 -10.50
N THR A 553 17.07 -3.60 -10.44
CA THR A 553 17.93 -3.12 -9.37
C THR A 553 18.95 -2.13 -9.89
N ILE A 554 19.07 -1.01 -9.16
CA ILE A 554 20.10 0.00 -9.32
C ILE A 554 20.93 -0.02 -8.03
N HIS A 555 22.20 -0.37 -8.15
CA HIS A 555 23.13 -0.46 -7.01
C HIS A 555 24.38 0.36 -7.31
N ALA A 556 24.66 1.38 -6.50
CA ALA A 556 25.78 2.32 -6.67
C ALA A 556 25.94 2.81 -8.12
N THR A 557 24.81 3.09 -8.77
CA THR A 557 24.71 3.48 -10.18
C THR A 557 23.78 4.69 -10.31
N ASN A 558 24.20 5.67 -11.11
CA ASN A 558 23.56 6.96 -11.28
C ASN A 558 23.21 7.22 -12.74
N ASN A 559 22.20 8.04 -12.99
CA ASN A 559 21.77 8.45 -14.34
C ASN A 559 21.22 7.30 -15.24
N VAL A 560 20.65 6.25 -14.64
CA VAL A 560 19.94 5.18 -15.36
C VAL A 560 18.49 5.59 -15.60
N THR A 561 17.96 5.27 -16.78
CA THR A 561 16.52 5.34 -17.06
C THR A 561 15.88 3.95 -16.99
N VAL A 562 14.89 3.78 -16.11
CA VAL A 562 14.06 2.58 -16.00
C VAL A 562 12.62 2.99 -16.32
N THR A 563 12.11 2.62 -17.49
CA THR A 563 10.82 3.16 -17.97
C THR A 563 9.90 2.17 -18.66
N ARG A 564 8.58 2.32 -18.52
CA ARG A 564 7.58 1.48 -19.22
C ARG A 564 7.73 -0.02 -18.95
N ASN A 565 8.27 -0.40 -17.80
CA ASN A 565 8.45 -1.80 -17.44
C ASN A 565 7.25 -2.32 -16.64
N VAL A 566 7.02 -3.63 -16.69
CA VAL A 566 5.96 -4.32 -15.95
C VAL A 566 6.58 -5.39 -15.06
N ALA A 567 6.12 -5.53 -13.83
CA ALA A 567 6.49 -6.63 -12.97
C ALA A 567 5.27 -7.23 -12.29
N PHE A 568 5.18 -8.56 -12.26
CA PHE A 568 4.06 -9.30 -11.69
C PHE A 568 4.53 -10.55 -10.97
N ASP A 569 3.98 -10.83 -9.79
CA ASP A 569 4.32 -12.00 -8.95
C ASP A 569 5.81 -12.01 -8.60
N VAL A 570 6.16 -11.23 -7.58
CA VAL A 570 7.56 -10.87 -7.26
C VAL A 570 7.85 -11.12 -5.80
N ASN A 571 8.92 -11.84 -5.48
CA ASN A 571 9.40 -11.96 -4.10
C ASN A 571 10.44 -10.89 -3.77
N GLY A 572 10.24 -10.15 -2.67
CA GLY A 572 11.09 -9.04 -2.23
C GLY A 572 10.86 -7.75 -3.02
N HIS A 573 11.54 -6.68 -2.63
CA HIS A 573 11.39 -5.35 -3.26
C HIS A 573 11.65 -5.37 -4.78
N CYS A 574 10.72 -4.83 -5.58
CA CYS A 574 10.76 -5.01 -7.04
C CYS A 574 11.69 -4.01 -7.78
N TYR A 575 11.33 -2.71 -7.79
CA TYR A 575 12.16 -1.62 -8.30
C TYR A 575 13.03 -1.12 -7.14
N TYR A 576 14.30 -1.52 -7.12
CA TYR A 576 15.12 -1.52 -5.91
C TYR A 576 16.37 -0.65 -6.06
N LEU A 577 16.47 0.40 -5.24
CA LEU A 577 17.67 1.21 -5.05
C LEU A 577 18.39 0.68 -3.80
N GLU A 578 19.65 0.25 -3.91
CA GLU A 578 20.26 -0.64 -2.92
C GLU A 578 20.94 0.08 -1.74
N ASP A 579 21.92 0.95 -1.99
CA ASP A 579 22.86 1.41 -0.95
C ASP A 579 22.55 2.81 -0.40
N GLY A 580 21.70 3.60 -1.06
CA GLY A 580 21.37 4.98 -0.68
C GLY A 580 22.24 6.04 -1.36
N VAL A 581 23.13 5.65 -2.28
CA VAL A 581 23.97 6.57 -3.07
C VAL A 581 23.50 6.73 -4.52
N GLU A 582 22.46 5.99 -4.92
CA GLU A 582 21.88 6.01 -6.25
C GLU A 582 21.09 7.31 -6.46
N MET A 583 21.58 8.18 -7.34
CA MET A 583 21.02 9.50 -7.60
C MET A 583 20.82 9.75 -9.10
N ASP A 584 19.96 10.72 -9.40
CA ASP A 584 19.68 11.19 -10.76
C ASP A 584 19.13 10.11 -11.71
N ASN A 585 18.63 9.00 -11.17
CA ASN A 585 17.94 7.98 -11.94
C ASN A 585 16.51 8.45 -12.24
N THR A 586 15.97 7.95 -13.35
CA THR A 586 14.58 8.19 -13.74
C THR A 586 13.82 6.88 -13.78
N LEU A 587 12.84 6.74 -12.90
CA LEU A 587 11.88 5.64 -12.87
C LEU A 587 10.53 6.18 -13.34
N SER A 588 10.11 5.84 -14.56
CA SER A 588 8.89 6.39 -15.14
C SER A 588 7.98 5.38 -15.84
N PHE A 589 6.67 5.54 -15.69
CA PHE A 589 5.67 4.70 -16.35
C PHE A 589 5.84 3.20 -16.09
N ASN A 590 6.41 2.84 -14.95
CA ASN A 590 6.58 1.44 -14.57
C ASN A 590 5.37 0.95 -13.76
N PHE A 591 5.10 -0.35 -13.83
CA PHE A 591 4.03 -1.01 -13.08
C PHE A 591 4.58 -2.20 -12.30
N ALA A 592 4.35 -2.22 -10.98
CA ALA A 592 4.58 -3.39 -10.12
C ALA A 592 3.24 -3.92 -9.61
N SER A 593 3.00 -5.22 -9.68
CA SER A 593 1.81 -5.85 -9.13
C SER A 593 2.14 -7.15 -8.41
N TYR A 594 1.42 -7.44 -7.32
CA TYR A 594 1.50 -8.69 -6.57
C TYR A 594 2.93 -8.98 -6.07
N VAL A 595 3.38 -8.12 -5.16
CA VAL A 595 4.73 -8.17 -4.56
C VAL A 595 4.64 -8.83 -3.19
N HIS A 596 5.43 -9.87 -2.96
CA HIS A 596 5.45 -10.67 -1.75
C HIS A 596 6.62 -10.28 -0.84
N THR A 597 6.35 -10.22 0.46
CA THR A 597 7.40 -10.09 1.49
C THR A 597 8.23 -11.37 1.58
N ILE A 598 9.46 -11.24 2.08
CA ILE A 598 10.30 -12.40 2.43
C ILE A 598 10.28 -12.58 3.94
N GLY A 599 9.86 -13.76 4.37
CA GLY A 599 9.63 -14.03 5.78
C GLY A 599 8.25 -13.52 6.23
N THR A 600 8.05 -13.46 7.54
CA THR A 600 6.83 -12.90 8.12
C THR A 600 6.78 -11.40 7.82
N PRO A 601 5.69 -10.88 7.23
CA PRO A 601 5.53 -9.45 7.00
C PRO A 601 5.72 -8.66 8.30
N ALA A 602 6.40 -7.51 8.22
CA ALA A 602 6.46 -6.58 9.34
C ALA A 602 5.05 -6.14 9.74
N ALA A 603 4.72 -6.35 11.01
CA ALA A 603 3.42 -6.06 11.58
C ALA A 603 3.60 -5.28 12.89
N GLY A 604 2.50 -5.09 13.62
CA GLY A 604 2.52 -4.42 14.92
C GLY A 604 1.31 -3.53 15.12
N TYR A 605 0.95 -3.34 16.38
CA TYR A 605 -0.18 -2.52 16.82
C TYR A 605 0.25 -1.14 17.34
N ASN A 606 1.55 -0.87 17.42
CA ASN A 606 2.11 0.37 17.95
C ASN A 606 3.03 1.04 16.91
N GLN A 607 3.40 2.29 17.16
CA GLN A 607 4.21 3.08 16.23
C GLN A 607 5.67 2.62 16.16
N TYR A 608 6.17 1.84 17.13
CA TYR A 608 7.54 1.31 17.11
C TYR A 608 7.76 0.29 15.99
N GLY A 609 6.69 -0.39 15.56
CA GLY A 609 6.80 -1.47 14.59
C GLY A 609 7.59 -2.64 15.15
N GLN A 610 8.48 -3.19 14.35
CA GLN A 610 9.31 -4.35 14.67
C GLN A 610 10.72 -4.20 14.10
N ASP A 611 11.70 -4.74 14.82
CA ASP A 611 13.10 -4.83 14.40
C ASP A 611 13.38 -6.17 13.72
N PHE A 612 14.12 -6.12 12.64
CA PHE A 612 14.55 -7.28 11.87
C PHE A 612 16.05 -7.16 11.60
N THR A 613 16.80 -8.20 11.95
CA THR A 613 18.24 -8.27 11.67
C THR A 613 18.48 -9.21 10.50
N GLN A 614 19.46 -8.86 9.66
CA GLN A 614 19.95 -9.72 8.59
C GLN A 614 20.24 -11.14 9.10
N SER A 615 19.74 -12.14 8.38
CA SER A 615 19.98 -13.56 8.67
C SER A 615 20.14 -14.37 7.37
N SER A 616 20.48 -15.66 7.49
CA SER A 616 20.59 -16.56 6.34
C SER A 616 19.25 -16.74 5.58
N SER A 617 18.12 -16.56 6.26
CA SER A 617 16.77 -16.62 5.68
C SER A 617 16.18 -15.26 5.31
N LEU A 618 16.87 -14.17 5.63
CA LEU A 618 16.44 -12.80 5.37
C LEU A 618 17.69 -11.94 5.15
N ALA A 619 18.27 -12.05 3.96
CA ALA A 619 19.57 -11.46 3.66
C ALA A 619 19.53 -9.91 3.59
N GLN A 620 18.35 -9.35 3.34
CA GLN A 620 18.05 -7.93 3.48
C GLN A 620 16.85 -7.82 4.43
N PRO A 621 17.03 -7.35 5.68
CA PRO A 621 15.95 -7.32 6.67
C PRO A 621 14.74 -6.50 6.24
N ALA A 622 14.92 -5.47 5.40
CA ALA A 622 13.80 -4.68 4.88
C ALA A 622 12.86 -5.44 3.93
N ASP A 623 13.21 -6.65 3.45
CA ASP A 623 12.33 -7.45 2.58
C ASP A 623 11.08 -8.01 3.31
N VAL A 624 11.01 -7.90 4.65
CA VAL A 624 9.76 -8.13 5.43
C VAL A 624 8.71 -7.03 5.18
N ALA A 625 9.15 -5.90 4.63
CA ALA A 625 8.32 -4.77 4.22
C ALA A 625 8.41 -4.54 2.70
N ALA A 626 8.55 -5.63 1.93
CA ALA A 626 8.70 -5.59 0.47
C ALA A 626 7.61 -4.78 -0.23
N GLY A 627 8.02 -3.94 -1.17
CA GLY A 627 7.12 -3.12 -1.97
C GLY A 627 7.47 -3.05 -3.45
N GLY A 628 6.58 -2.41 -4.21
CA GLY A 628 6.79 -2.16 -5.63
C GLY A 628 8.05 -1.34 -5.89
N PHE A 629 8.23 -0.24 -5.16
CA PHE A 629 9.36 0.67 -5.28
C PHE A 629 10.05 0.84 -3.93
N TYR A 630 11.34 0.52 -3.86
CA TYR A 630 12.17 0.66 -2.66
C TYR A 630 13.23 1.74 -2.87
N ILE A 631 13.10 2.83 -2.14
CA ILE A 631 13.73 4.12 -2.42
C ILE A 631 14.60 4.53 -1.24
N THR A 632 15.82 3.99 -1.19
CA THR A 632 16.83 4.32 -0.16
C THR A 632 17.38 5.73 -0.28
N ASN A 633 17.28 6.34 -1.47
CA ASN A 633 17.59 7.74 -1.70
C ASN A 633 16.50 8.39 -2.54
N ALA A 634 15.85 9.42 -2.00
CA ALA A 634 14.75 10.09 -2.67
C ALA A 634 15.20 10.96 -3.86
N TRP A 635 16.49 11.29 -4.00
CA TRP A 635 17.02 12.18 -5.06
C TRP A 635 17.05 11.54 -6.47
N ASN A 636 15.88 11.07 -6.90
CA ASN A 636 15.58 10.42 -8.16
C ASN A 636 14.21 10.90 -8.66
N SER A 637 13.92 10.68 -9.95
CA SER A 637 12.67 11.10 -10.58
C SER A 637 11.71 9.91 -10.69
N PHE A 638 10.56 9.99 -10.02
CA PHE A 638 9.48 9.00 -10.03
C PHE A 638 8.25 9.60 -10.73
N ILE A 639 7.96 9.14 -11.96
CA ILE A 639 6.98 9.79 -12.83
C ILE A 639 5.98 8.78 -13.40
N GLY A 640 4.69 8.91 -13.08
CA GLY A 640 3.64 8.11 -13.72
C GLY A 640 3.72 6.61 -13.44
N ASN A 641 4.37 6.18 -12.36
CA ASN A 641 4.47 4.77 -12.00
C ASN A 641 3.19 4.30 -11.27
N ALA A 642 2.91 3.01 -11.30
CA ALA A 642 1.82 2.39 -10.55
C ALA A 642 2.30 1.18 -9.73
N ALA A 643 1.76 1.00 -8.53
CA ALA A 643 2.05 -0.13 -7.65
C ALA A 643 0.74 -0.71 -7.08
N SER A 644 0.51 -2.00 -7.33
CA SER A 644 -0.62 -2.79 -6.86
C SER A 644 -0.13 -3.88 -5.92
N GLY A 645 -0.46 -3.83 -4.64
CA GLY A 645 0.01 -4.84 -3.69
C GLY A 645 1.33 -4.52 -2.99
N GLY A 646 1.80 -5.52 -2.25
CA GLY A 646 2.99 -5.41 -1.39
C GLY A 646 2.69 -4.87 0.00
N TRP A 647 3.71 -4.90 0.86
CA TRP A 647 3.65 -4.27 2.17
C TRP A 647 3.38 -2.77 2.03
N ALA A 648 4.05 -2.15 1.07
CA ALA A 648 3.78 -0.81 0.55
C ALA A 648 3.93 -0.81 -0.99
N GLY A 649 3.26 0.11 -1.68
CA GLY A 649 3.54 0.35 -3.10
C GLY A 649 4.89 1.06 -3.31
N PHE A 650 5.14 2.12 -2.52
CA PHE A 650 6.39 2.87 -2.48
C PHE A 650 6.90 2.93 -1.04
N SER A 651 8.14 2.50 -0.81
CA SER A 651 8.79 2.52 0.50
C SER A 651 10.04 3.40 0.46
N PHE A 652 10.11 4.35 1.38
CA PHE A 652 11.24 5.25 1.58
C PHE A 652 11.83 5.00 2.97
N PRO A 653 12.66 3.94 3.15
CA PRO A 653 13.38 3.71 4.39
C PRO A 653 14.31 4.89 4.70
N ASN A 654 14.48 5.23 5.98
CA ASN A 654 15.54 6.15 6.39
C ASN A 654 16.88 5.42 6.45
N LEU A 655 17.92 6.08 5.95
CA LEU A 655 19.31 5.67 6.07
C LEU A 655 20.09 6.88 6.59
N ASP A 656 20.65 6.77 7.80
CA ASP A 656 21.54 7.78 8.40
C ASP A 656 22.94 7.81 7.73
N ALA A 657 23.32 6.70 7.11
CA ALA A 657 24.48 6.58 6.26
C ALA A 657 24.15 5.56 5.15
N PRO A 658 24.86 5.60 4.01
CA PRO A 658 24.79 4.53 3.04
C PRO A 658 25.11 3.18 3.68
N ILE A 659 24.61 2.11 3.07
CA ILE A 659 24.88 0.75 3.50
C ILE A 659 25.71 0.00 2.46
N GLY A 660 26.00 -1.27 2.75
CA GLY A 660 26.59 -2.18 1.77
C GLY A 660 27.97 -1.71 1.29
N ASN A 661 28.18 -1.74 -0.03
CA ASN A 661 29.46 -1.42 -0.65
C ASN A 661 29.77 0.08 -0.62
N SER A 662 28.75 0.90 -0.36
CA SER A 662 28.84 2.36 -0.39
C SER A 662 28.95 3.00 0.99
N ILE A 663 29.10 2.22 2.07
CA ILE A 663 29.07 2.68 3.48
C ILE A 663 30.00 3.86 3.79
N ASN A 664 31.10 4.02 3.06
CA ASN A 664 32.07 5.09 3.26
C ASN A 664 31.81 6.36 2.43
N VAL A 665 30.72 6.42 1.65
CA VAL A 665 30.36 7.61 0.86
C VAL A 665 29.78 8.67 1.82
N PRO A 666 30.35 9.88 1.89
CA PRO A 666 30.01 10.89 2.90
C PRO A 666 28.73 11.66 2.54
N ILE A 667 27.58 10.97 2.56
CA ILE A 667 26.25 11.54 2.40
C ILE A 667 25.30 10.99 3.46
N VAL A 668 24.15 11.64 3.66
CA VAL A 668 23.08 11.14 4.52
C VAL A 668 21.83 10.94 3.66
N PRO A 669 21.53 9.71 3.19
CA PRO A 669 20.48 9.51 2.18
C PRO A 669 19.09 9.98 2.61
N LYS A 670 18.71 9.83 3.89
CA LYS A 670 17.40 10.28 4.39
C LYS A 670 17.19 11.81 4.29
N GLN A 671 18.29 12.58 4.23
CA GLN A 671 18.25 14.05 4.17
C GLN A 671 17.88 14.60 2.79
N PHE A 672 17.82 13.77 1.76
CA PHE A 672 17.42 14.18 0.42
C PHE A 672 15.90 14.18 0.26
N THR A 673 15.37 15.19 -0.43
CA THR A 673 13.98 15.20 -0.89
C THR A 673 13.82 14.40 -2.19
N THR A 674 12.57 14.15 -2.59
CA THR A 674 12.29 13.67 -3.94
C THR A 674 12.75 14.69 -4.98
N LYS A 675 13.55 14.28 -5.97
CA LYS A 675 13.90 15.16 -7.09
C LYS A 675 12.66 15.48 -7.93
N VAL A 676 11.89 14.43 -8.29
CA VAL A 676 10.55 14.55 -8.86
C VAL A 676 9.69 13.41 -8.34
N PHE A 677 8.48 13.71 -7.87
CA PHE A 677 7.44 12.73 -7.60
C PHE A 677 6.12 13.22 -8.20
N GLN A 678 5.74 12.67 -9.36
CA GLN A 678 4.65 13.21 -10.18
C GLN A 678 3.81 12.10 -10.83
N GLY A 679 2.52 12.05 -10.54
CA GLY A 679 1.60 11.13 -11.24
C GLY A 679 1.68 9.67 -10.78
N ASN A 680 2.29 9.38 -9.63
CA ASN A 680 2.41 8.00 -9.17
C ASN A 680 1.11 7.52 -8.52
N THR A 681 0.82 6.23 -8.69
CA THR A 681 -0.38 5.55 -8.19
C THR A 681 0.00 4.39 -7.29
N ALA A 682 -0.64 4.22 -6.13
CA ALA A 682 -0.41 3.08 -5.25
C ALA A 682 -1.71 2.56 -4.64
N HIS A 683 -1.91 1.25 -4.61
CA HIS A 683 -3.13 0.66 -4.05
C HIS A 683 -2.92 -0.77 -3.54
N SER A 684 -3.98 -1.29 -2.90
CA SER A 684 -4.05 -2.67 -2.42
C SER A 684 -2.91 -3.03 -1.48
N SER A 685 -2.50 -2.11 -0.59
CA SER A 685 -1.28 -2.22 0.23
C SER A 685 -1.37 -1.44 1.54
N GLY A 686 -0.35 -1.57 2.40
CA GLY A 686 -0.28 -0.90 3.71
C GLY A 686 -1.04 -1.60 4.84
N TYR A 687 -1.62 -2.78 4.59
CA TYR A 687 -2.52 -3.47 5.52
C TYR A 687 -1.83 -4.46 6.46
N PHE A 688 -0.53 -4.72 6.32
CA PHE A 688 0.21 -5.63 7.20
C PHE A 688 0.55 -5.01 8.56
N PHE A 689 0.72 -3.68 8.58
CA PHE A 689 1.08 -2.90 9.76
C PHE A 689 -0.02 -1.86 10.04
N GLU A 690 -0.39 -1.68 11.31
CA GLU A 690 -1.43 -0.72 11.73
C GLU A 690 -1.17 0.70 11.22
N PHE A 691 0.10 1.12 11.18
CA PHE A 691 0.53 2.42 10.67
C PHE A 691 1.14 2.33 9.26
N GLY A 692 0.95 1.20 8.57
CA GLY A 692 1.41 0.96 7.21
C GLY A 692 0.70 1.83 6.18
N SER A 693 1.35 2.06 5.04
CA SER A 693 0.85 2.97 4.00
C SER A 693 1.17 2.46 2.59
N SER A 694 0.35 2.82 1.60
CA SER A 694 0.66 2.52 0.20
C SER A 694 1.87 3.30 -0.31
N ILE A 695 2.06 4.54 0.17
CA ILE A 695 3.31 5.29 0.06
C ILE A 695 3.81 5.52 1.48
N TYR A 696 4.84 4.79 1.88
CA TYR A 696 5.38 4.78 3.24
C TYR A 696 6.74 5.47 3.30
N VAL A 697 6.84 6.53 4.10
CA VAL A 697 8.09 7.24 4.41
C VAL A 697 8.34 7.13 5.91
N GLY A 698 9.40 6.42 6.27
CA GLY A 698 9.73 6.06 7.64
C GLY A 698 10.46 4.72 7.68
N GLY A 699 10.49 4.09 8.85
CA GLY A 699 11.41 3.00 9.13
C GLY A 699 12.88 3.44 9.05
N ASP A 700 13.78 2.60 9.52
CA ASP A 700 15.23 2.83 9.47
C ASP A 700 15.92 1.55 9.02
N LEU A 701 16.84 1.70 8.07
CA LEU A 701 17.76 0.64 7.67
C LEU A 701 19.18 1.11 7.95
N SER A 702 19.84 0.43 8.86
CA SER A 702 21.19 0.75 9.31
C SER A 702 22.07 -0.49 9.37
N THR A 703 23.37 -0.29 9.54
CA THR A 703 24.34 -1.37 9.80
C THR A 703 24.62 -1.41 11.30
N GLY A 704 24.27 -2.51 11.94
CA GLY A 704 24.51 -2.75 13.37
C GLY A 704 26.01 -2.87 13.70
N SER A 705 26.32 -2.88 15.00
CA SER A 705 27.71 -2.98 15.50
C SER A 705 28.43 -4.28 15.12
N ASP A 706 27.66 -5.33 14.80
CA ASP A 706 28.14 -6.62 14.31
C ASP A 706 28.36 -6.65 12.79
N GLY A 707 28.09 -5.54 12.09
CA GLY A 707 28.18 -5.43 10.63
C GLY A 707 26.96 -5.99 9.89
N LEU A 708 25.92 -6.45 10.61
CA LEU A 708 24.67 -6.92 10.00
C LEU A 708 23.73 -5.75 9.73
N LEU A 709 22.94 -5.85 8.68
CA LEU A 709 21.85 -4.89 8.47
C LEU A 709 20.77 -5.08 9.54
N VAL A 710 20.20 -3.97 10.00
CA VAL A 710 19.06 -3.93 10.92
C VAL A 710 18.00 -3.02 10.32
N TYR A 711 16.77 -3.51 10.23
CA TYR A 711 15.62 -2.76 9.77
C TYR A 711 14.60 -2.59 10.89
N ASN A 712 14.24 -1.35 11.21
CA ASN A 712 13.04 -1.04 11.98
C ASN A 712 11.93 -0.61 11.02
N SER A 713 10.74 -1.21 11.16
CA SER A 713 9.58 -0.94 10.29
C SER A 713 8.70 0.22 10.75
N GLY A 714 8.92 0.76 11.94
CA GLY A 714 8.05 1.72 12.59
C GLY A 714 8.29 3.19 12.23
N ARG A 715 7.82 4.06 13.13
CA ARG A 715 7.92 5.51 13.10
C ARG A 715 9.35 5.94 13.39
N ILE A 716 10.02 6.48 12.39
CA ILE A 716 11.31 7.16 12.53
C ILE A 716 11.23 8.43 11.68
N SER A 717 11.46 9.59 12.31
CA SER A 717 11.33 10.89 11.64
C SER A 717 12.35 11.05 10.52
N ARG A 718 11.92 11.70 9.44
CA ARG A 718 12.75 12.11 8.32
C ARG A 718 12.84 13.63 8.27
N GLU A 719 14.05 14.13 8.45
CA GLU A 719 14.42 15.52 8.20
C GLU A 719 15.04 15.65 6.81
N THR A 720 14.61 16.63 6.01
CA THR A 720 15.15 16.85 4.66
C THR A 720 15.75 18.24 4.49
N TYR A 721 16.88 18.33 3.77
CA TYR A 721 17.66 19.56 3.61
C TYR A 721 18.03 19.82 2.15
N LEU A 722 18.37 21.07 1.84
CA LEU A 722 18.83 21.45 0.51
C LEU A 722 20.09 20.64 0.15
N ASN A 723 20.02 19.86 -0.93
CA ASN A 723 21.07 18.96 -1.39
C ASN A 723 21.51 17.90 -0.35
N GLY A 724 20.66 17.58 0.63
CA GLY A 724 20.99 16.64 1.70
C GLY A 724 22.11 17.12 2.63
N VAL A 725 22.29 18.44 2.77
CA VAL A 725 23.31 19.03 3.64
C VAL A 725 22.64 19.84 4.75
N GLU A 726 22.84 19.40 5.99
CA GLU A 726 22.39 20.06 7.22
C GLU A 726 23.21 21.35 7.51
N SER A 727 23.04 22.36 6.66
CA SER A 727 23.67 23.69 6.80
C SER A 727 22.64 24.83 6.84
N GLY A 728 21.37 24.51 6.66
CA GLY A 728 20.24 25.44 6.65
C GLY A 728 19.00 24.82 7.27
N GLY A 729 17.87 25.53 7.20
CA GLY A 729 16.59 25.01 7.67
C GLY A 729 16.11 23.83 6.85
N GLU A 730 15.30 22.98 7.48
CA GLU A 730 14.61 21.88 6.81
C GLU A 730 13.75 22.39 5.65
N ILE A 731 13.73 21.61 4.56
CA ILE A 731 12.92 21.87 3.37
C ILE A 731 11.79 20.85 3.26
N TRP A 732 10.88 21.09 2.31
CA TRP A 732 9.67 20.29 2.15
C TRP A 732 9.91 19.06 1.27
N MET A 733 9.53 17.88 1.77
CA MET A 733 9.32 16.72 0.92
C MET A 733 7.93 16.83 0.28
N ARG A 734 7.88 16.97 -1.04
CA ARG A 734 6.63 17.25 -1.76
C ARG A 734 6.20 16.09 -2.64
N PHE A 735 4.96 15.65 -2.44
CA PHE A 735 4.27 14.68 -3.29
C PHE A 735 3.26 15.41 -4.17
N ASN A 736 3.47 15.38 -5.49
CA ASN A 736 2.57 16.03 -6.44
C ASN A 736 1.76 14.99 -7.22
N ASN A 737 0.50 15.31 -7.48
CA ASN A 737 -0.31 14.63 -8.49
C ASN A 737 -0.35 13.11 -8.23
N THR A 738 -0.76 12.74 -7.02
CA THR A 738 -0.63 11.39 -6.48
C THR A 738 -2.00 10.76 -6.35
N LYS A 739 -2.11 9.47 -6.68
CA LYS A 739 -3.35 8.71 -6.55
C LYS A 739 -3.15 7.50 -5.65
N VAL A 740 -4.01 7.35 -4.66
CA VAL A 740 -3.99 6.24 -3.72
C VAL A 740 -5.39 5.68 -3.58
N TYR A 741 -5.55 4.37 -3.54
CA TYR A 741 -6.86 3.79 -3.33
C TYR A 741 -6.73 2.41 -2.71
N LEU A 742 -7.77 1.94 -2.02
CA LEU A 742 -7.72 0.63 -1.34
C LEU A 742 -6.45 0.53 -0.48
N SER A 743 -6.23 1.51 0.39
CA SER A 743 -5.02 1.65 1.21
C SER A 743 -5.38 1.65 2.68
N ASN A 744 -4.46 1.22 3.56
CA ASN A 744 -4.57 1.55 4.98
C ASN A 744 -4.46 3.08 5.15
N ARG A 745 -3.24 3.62 5.04
CA ARG A 745 -3.01 5.03 4.80
C ARG A 745 -2.53 5.19 3.36
N GLY A 746 -3.06 6.17 2.63
CA GLY A 746 -2.59 6.45 1.28
C GLY A 746 -1.13 6.87 1.29
N ILE A 747 -0.82 7.99 1.94
CA ILE A 747 0.55 8.47 2.19
C ILE A 747 0.82 8.51 3.69
N GLY A 748 1.77 7.72 4.18
CA GLY A 748 2.32 7.83 5.53
C GLY A 748 3.65 8.53 5.50
N MET A 749 3.73 9.71 6.13
CA MET A 749 4.95 10.51 6.17
C MET A 749 5.37 10.77 7.62
N TRP A 750 6.33 9.98 8.11
CA TRP A 750 7.02 10.25 9.36
C TRP A 750 8.18 11.22 9.11
N GLY A 751 7.93 12.52 9.26
CA GLY A 751 8.97 13.54 9.15
C GLY A 751 8.51 14.92 9.58
N GLU A 752 9.37 15.91 9.38
CA GLU A 752 9.19 17.26 9.93
C GLU A 752 8.46 18.22 8.98
N ARG A 753 8.55 18.02 7.65
CA ARG A 753 7.96 18.94 6.65
C ARG A 753 7.47 18.22 5.40
N VAL A 754 6.16 18.25 5.16
CA VAL A 754 5.53 17.58 4.02
C VAL A 754 4.46 18.43 3.32
N GLU A 755 4.48 18.39 2.00
CA GLU A 755 3.41 18.95 1.17
C GLU A 755 2.85 17.87 0.25
N VAL A 756 1.54 17.72 0.24
CA VAL A 756 0.81 16.84 -0.67
C VAL A 756 -0.16 17.69 -1.47
N ILE A 757 0.10 17.83 -2.76
CA ILE A 757 -0.65 18.70 -3.66
C ILE A 757 -1.21 17.86 -4.80
N LEU A 758 -2.50 18.02 -5.13
CA LEU A 758 -3.19 17.18 -6.13
C LEU A 758 -3.22 15.70 -5.71
N LEU A 759 -4.01 15.41 -4.67
CA LEU A 759 -4.22 14.04 -4.17
C LEU A 759 -5.60 13.50 -4.56
N GLU A 760 -5.64 12.32 -5.17
CA GLU A 760 -6.84 11.50 -5.23
C GLU A 760 -6.74 10.32 -4.28
N SER A 761 -7.67 10.22 -3.34
CA SER A 761 -7.81 9.06 -2.45
C SER A 761 -9.21 8.46 -2.55
N HIS A 762 -9.28 7.14 -2.73
CA HIS A 762 -10.55 6.42 -2.88
C HIS A 762 -10.57 5.10 -2.12
N ASP A 763 -11.63 4.83 -1.36
CA ASP A 763 -11.79 3.57 -0.60
C ASP A 763 -10.62 3.21 0.33
N SER A 764 -9.83 4.21 0.74
CA SER A 764 -8.76 4.05 1.72
C SER A 764 -9.32 4.22 3.14
N ILE A 765 -8.69 3.58 4.13
CA ILE A 765 -9.02 3.83 5.54
C ILE A 765 -8.73 5.31 5.87
N ARG A 766 -7.60 5.84 5.39
CA ARG A 766 -7.33 7.30 5.35
C ARG A 766 -6.53 7.67 4.09
N PRO A 767 -6.69 8.89 3.54
CA PRO A 767 -5.87 9.37 2.42
C PRO A 767 -4.40 9.54 2.80
N GLY A 768 -4.09 9.77 4.07
CA GLY A 768 -2.73 9.81 4.58
C GLY A 768 -2.64 10.04 6.08
N SER A 769 -1.41 9.95 6.58
CA SER A 769 -0.98 10.32 7.93
C SER A 769 0.28 11.16 7.77
N LEU A 770 0.13 12.46 7.98
CA LEU A 770 1.14 13.48 7.65
C LEU A 770 1.59 14.16 8.94
N PHE A 771 2.88 14.00 9.28
CA PHE A 771 3.46 14.52 10.51
C PHE A 771 4.34 15.75 10.27
N GLY A 772 4.72 16.42 11.37
CA GLY A 772 5.47 17.68 11.34
C GLY A 772 4.60 18.86 10.90
N GLU A 773 5.16 19.76 10.10
CA GLU A 773 4.39 20.73 9.34
C GLU A 773 3.85 20.06 8.08
N ALA A 774 2.52 19.94 8.00
CA ALA A 774 1.85 19.21 6.94
C ALA A 774 0.85 20.10 6.21
N TRP A 775 0.92 20.10 4.89
CA TRP A 775 -0.08 20.74 4.03
C TRP A 775 -0.63 19.75 3.01
N LEU A 776 -1.93 19.47 3.10
CA LEU A 776 -2.68 18.74 2.07
C LEU A 776 -3.56 19.74 1.32
N SER A 777 -3.32 19.89 0.01
CA SER A 777 -4.09 20.81 -0.83
C SER A 777 -4.56 20.17 -2.13
N ASP A 778 -5.70 20.66 -2.61
CA ASP A 778 -6.26 20.32 -3.92
C ASP A 778 -6.46 18.81 -4.00
N ALA A 779 -7.46 18.29 -3.29
CA ALA A 779 -7.63 16.85 -3.14
C ALA A 779 -9.09 16.40 -3.33
N ILE A 780 -9.26 15.17 -3.82
CA ILE A 780 -10.51 14.41 -3.71
C ILE A 780 -10.25 13.27 -2.72
N VAL A 781 -11.05 13.19 -1.67
CA VAL A 781 -11.03 12.08 -0.71
C VAL A 781 -12.41 11.45 -0.69
N ASN A 782 -12.53 10.28 -1.33
CA ASN A 782 -13.76 9.55 -1.48
C ASN A 782 -13.78 8.34 -0.54
N GLY A 783 -14.65 8.37 0.46
CA GLY A 783 -14.83 7.29 1.42
C GLY A 783 -15.28 6.00 0.74
N GLN A 784 -16.30 6.07 -0.11
CA GLN A 784 -16.88 4.90 -0.78
C GLN A 784 -17.15 5.18 -2.27
N THR A 785 -16.46 4.43 -3.14
CA THR A 785 -16.71 4.45 -4.60
C THR A 785 -17.78 3.44 -5.04
N GLY A 786 -17.98 3.34 -6.36
CA GLY A 786 -18.77 2.29 -6.99
C GLY A 786 -18.18 0.88 -6.89
N ASN A 787 -16.93 0.70 -6.45
CA ASN A 787 -16.31 -0.62 -6.34
C ASN A 787 -17.05 -1.50 -5.33
N LEU A 788 -17.65 -2.58 -5.81
CA LEU A 788 -18.42 -3.52 -4.99
C LEU A 788 -17.55 -4.33 -4.04
N LEU A 789 -16.27 -4.53 -4.37
CA LEU A 789 -15.32 -5.29 -3.54
C LEU A 789 -14.81 -4.46 -2.36
N SER A 790 -14.90 -3.14 -2.41
CA SER A 790 -14.53 -2.28 -1.29
C SER A 790 -15.68 -2.14 -0.28
N LYS A 791 -16.94 -2.34 -0.68
CA LYS A 791 -18.11 -2.19 0.21
C LYS A 791 -18.13 -3.25 1.32
N THR A 792 -17.49 -2.94 2.43
CA THR A 792 -17.46 -3.76 3.65
C THR A 792 -17.53 -2.90 4.90
N THR A 793 -17.96 -3.51 6.00
CA THR A 793 -17.97 -2.98 7.37
C THR A 793 -16.72 -3.37 8.17
N ASP A 794 -15.80 -4.17 7.60
CA ASP A 794 -14.59 -4.69 8.26
C ASP A 794 -13.58 -3.61 8.65
N TYR A 795 -13.61 -2.46 7.98
CA TYR A 795 -12.73 -1.35 8.24
C TYR A 795 -13.45 -0.02 8.04
N SER A 796 -12.98 1.00 8.75
CA SER A 796 -13.51 2.36 8.64
C SER A 796 -12.83 3.13 7.51
N ARG A 797 -13.44 4.23 7.09
CA ARG A 797 -12.99 5.15 6.04
C ARG A 797 -13.11 6.56 6.54
N GLN A 798 -11.99 7.23 6.67
CA GLN A 798 -11.91 8.52 7.34
C GLN A 798 -11.23 9.53 6.45
N GLY A 799 -11.74 10.76 6.44
CA GLY A 799 -11.20 11.82 5.60
C GLY A 799 -9.84 12.28 6.09
N PHE A 800 -9.74 12.71 7.34
CA PHE A 800 -8.48 13.05 7.98
C PHE A 800 -8.61 12.97 9.49
N GLN A 801 -7.61 12.44 10.19
CA GLN A 801 -7.56 12.50 11.65
C GLN A 801 -6.58 13.59 12.08
N PHE A 802 -7.07 14.58 12.83
CA PHE A 802 -6.20 15.58 13.42
C PHE A 802 -5.43 15.01 14.61
N TYR A 803 -4.15 15.38 14.69
CA TYR A 803 -3.22 14.89 15.69
C TYR A 803 -3.37 15.62 17.04
N ASP A 804 -2.57 15.27 18.05
CA ASP A 804 -2.67 15.84 19.40
C ASP A 804 -1.67 16.99 19.67
N THR A 805 -0.38 16.80 19.40
CA THR A 805 0.69 17.67 19.91
C THR A 805 1.78 17.84 18.87
N TYR A 806 2.43 19.01 18.87
CA TYR A 806 3.64 19.35 18.11
C TYR A 806 3.59 19.26 16.57
N VAL A 807 2.59 18.63 15.98
CA VAL A 807 2.28 18.64 14.54
C VAL A 807 1.59 19.96 14.19
N LYS A 808 1.64 20.43 12.94
CA LYS A 808 0.80 21.54 12.44
C LYS A 808 0.24 21.16 11.08
N THR A 809 -1.07 20.93 11.00
CA THR A 809 -1.72 20.44 9.77
C THR A 809 -2.70 21.43 9.19
N ILE A 810 -2.47 21.83 7.93
CA ILE A 810 -3.39 22.65 7.15
C ILE A 810 -4.00 21.79 6.02
N LEU A 811 -5.33 21.79 5.93
CA LEU A 811 -6.10 21.16 4.85
C LEU A 811 -6.77 22.23 4.00
N THR A 812 -6.49 22.30 2.69
CA THR A 812 -7.11 23.28 1.79
C THR A 812 -7.65 22.70 0.49
N ASN A 813 -8.73 23.26 -0.05
CA ASN A 813 -9.26 22.88 -1.37
C ASN A 813 -9.55 21.37 -1.49
N ILE A 814 -10.21 20.78 -0.49
CA ILE A 814 -10.49 19.34 -0.45
C ILE A 814 -11.97 19.06 -0.69
N ILE A 815 -12.26 18.14 -1.59
CA ILE A 815 -13.58 17.55 -1.78
C ILE A 815 -13.61 16.22 -1.03
N PHE A 816 -14.28 16.19 0.12
CA PHE A 816 -14.60 14.96 0.83
C PHE A 816 -15.95 14.43 0.36
N ARG A 817 -16.05 13.14 0.01
CA ARG A 817 -17.33 12.59 -0.45
C ARG A 817 -17.59 11.14 -0.07
N ASN A 818 -18.87 10.80 0.02
CA ASN A 818 -19.41 9.45 0.24
C ASN A 818 -18.89 8.76 1.53
N PHE A 819 -18.85 9.50 2.62
CA PHE A 819 -18.60 8.95 3.96
C PHE A 819 -19.92 8.43 4.54
N VAL A 820 -20.13 7.11 4.41
CA VAL A 820 -21.37 6.43 4.80
C VAL A 820 -21.19 5.76 6.15
N HIS A 821 -22.06 6.04 7.10
CA HIS A 821 -22.06 5.44 8.44
C HIS A 821 -21.80 3.93 8.43
N ASN A 822 -20.84 3.47 9.23
CA ASN A 822 -20.63 2.05 9.50
C ASN A 822 -21.53 1.62 10.67
N PRO A 823 -22.53 0.73 10.47
CA PRO A 823 -23.43 0.29 11.53
C PRO A 823 -22.75 -0.52 12.64
N LEU A 824 -21.53 -1.03 12.40
CA LEU A 824 -20.73 -1.73 13.42
C LEU A 824 -19.89 -0.78 14.28
N SER A 825 -19.85 0.51 13.93
CA SER A 825 -19.05 1.47 14.66
C SER A 825 -19.57 1.66 16.09
N THR A 826 -18.67 1.47 17.06
CA THR A 826 -18.95 1.67 18.49
C THR A 826 -18.71 3.10 18.96
N SER A 827 -18.04 3.91 18.15
CA SER A 827 -17.73 5.30 18.52
C SER A 827 -17.57 6.19 17.28
N PRO A 828 -17.80 7.51 17.39
CA PRO A 828 -17.61 8.43 16.27
C PRO A 828 -16.19 8.42 15.68
N GLU A 829 -15.17 7.98 16.43
CA GLU A 829 -13.77 7.91 15.97
C GLU A 829 -13.43 6.65 15.19
N ASP A 830 -14.27 5.62 15.30
CA ASP A 830 -14.15 4.37 14.54
C ASP A 830 -15.16 4.33 13.37
N ASP A 831 -16.02 5.36 13.26
CA ASP A 831 -16.97 5.51 12.16
C ASP A 831 -16.33 6.13 10.91
N ASN A 832 -17.06 6.09 9.81
CA ASN A 832 -16.67 6.64 8.53
C ASN A 832 -16.90 8.17 8.49
N ARG A 833 -16.04 8.97 9.14
CA ARG A 833 -16.21 10.43 9.22
C ARG A 833 -15.20 11.22 8.40
N VAL A 834 -15.56 12.46 8.05
CA VAL A 834 -14.68 13.37 7.30
C VAL A 834 -13.49 13.82 8.15
N ILE A 835 -13.72 14.46 9.30
CA ILE A 835 -12.66 14.86 10.24
C ILE A 835 -12.82 14.04 11.52
N ILE A 836 -11.72 13.44 11.98
CA ILE A 836 -11.67 12.62 13.19
C ILE A 836 -10.80 13.32 14.22
N SER A 837 -11.27 13.39 15.48
CA SER A 837 -10.41 13.75 16.60
C SER A 837 -9.60 12.55 17.06
N MET A 838 -8.42 12.78 17.63
CA MET A 838 -7.65 11.72 18.28
C MET A 838 -7.78 11.83 19.80
N THR A 839 -8.36 10.79 20.46
CA THR A 839 -8.68 10.85 21.90
C THR A 839 -8.01 9.80 22.79
N HIS A 840 -6.86 9.27 22.38
CA HIS A 840 -6.27 8.07 22.95
C HIS A 840 -5.51 8.24 24.29
N SER A 841 -5.22 9.47 24.73
CA SER A 841 -4.38 9.73 25.91
C SER A 841 -4.80 11.00 26.64
N ASP A 842 -4.48 11.12 27.93
CA ASP A 842 -4.53 12.41 28.66
C ASP A 842 -3.14 13.06 28.77
N GLU A 843 -2.06 12.36 28.42
CA GLU A 843 -0.70 12.91 28.35
C GLU A 843 -0.53 13.84 27.14
N PHE A 844 -0.96 13.37 25.97
CA PHE A 844 -0.87 14.11 24.71
C PHE A 844 -2.20 14.80 24.41
N LYS A 845 -2.26 16.11 24.67
CA LYS A 845 -3.50 16.90 24.53
C LYS A 845 -3.44 17.86 23.33
N PRO A 846 -4.50 17.92 22.49
CA PRO A 846 -4.68 18.84 21.37
C PRO A 846 -4.29 20.29 21.66
N GLN A 847 -3.20 20.73 21.04
CA GLN A 847 -2.77 22.13 20.93
C GLN A 847 -3.55 22.87 19.81
N PHE A 848 -3.24 24.13 19.52
CA PHE A 848 -3.80 24.81 18.35
C PHE A 848 -3.03 24.47 17.07
N ILE A 849 -3.29 23.27 16.54
CA ILE A 849 -2.42 22.66 15.53
C ILE A 849 -3.12 22.23 14.25
N SER A 850 -4.39 22.56 14.08
CA SER A 850 -5.21 22.08 12.97
C SER A 850 -6.05 23.19 12.35
N ALA A 851 -6.04 23.28 11.02
CA ALA A 851 -6.82 24.26 10.28
C ALA A 851 -7.34 23.71 8.95
N THR A 852 -8.52 24.16 8.55
CA THR A 852 -9.16 23.85 7.26
C THR A 852 -9.53 25.11 6.51
N LYS A 853 -9.59 25.03 5.18
CA LYS A 853 -10.13 26.10 4.33
C LYS A 853 -10.62 25.55 2.98
N ASN A 854 -11.67 26.11 2.44
CA ASN A 854 -12.23 25.77 1.14
C ASN A 854 -12.52 24.27 1.01
N ILE A 855 -13.32 23.76 1.93
CA ILE A 855 -13.70 22.34 2.00
C ILE A 855 -15.08 22.15 1.38
N THR A 856 -15.21 21.16 0.51
CA THR A 856 -16.50 20.76 -0.06
C THR A 856 -16.83 19.35 0.41
N ILE A 857 -18.04 19.15 0.96
CA ILE A 857 -18.50 17.82 1.40
C ILE A 857 -19.71 17.40 0.54
N GLN A 858 -19.64 16.22 -0.10
CA GLN A 858 -20.66 15.73 -1.04
C GLN A 858 -21.10 14.30 -0.72
N GLY A 859 -22.39 13.98 -0.87
CA GLY A 859 -22.87 12.60 -0.67
C GLY A 859 -22.65 12.05 0.75
N THR A 860 -22.41 12.93 1.72
CA THR A 860 -22.07 12.59 3.11
C THR A 860 -23.11 13.26 4.02
N ALA A 861 -23.70 12.49 4.94
CA ALA A 861 -24.62 13.05 5.92
C ALA A 861 -23.89 14.02 6.87
N VAL A 862 -24.57 15.08 7.32
CA VAL A 862 -24.00 16.07 8.26
C VAL A 862 -23.45 15.40 9.52
N SER A 863 -24.09 14.32 9.98
CA SER A 863 -23.61 13.59 11.14
C SER A 863 -22.22 12.99 10.94
N GLN A 864 -21.84 12.67 9.70
CA GLN A 864 -20.56 12.08 9.33
C GLN A 864 -19.43 13.11 9.13
N TYR A 865 -19.66 14.40 9.42
CA TYR A 865 -18.63 15.42 9.20
C TYR A 865 -17.53 15.34 10.26
N ILE A 866 -17.90 15.28 11.53
CA ILE A 866 -16.95 15.26 12.65
C ILE A 866 -17.14 13.97 13.46
N GLY A 867 -16.08 13.19 13.62
CA GLY A 867 -15.98 12.08 14.55
C GLY A 867 -15.25 12.49 15.80
N HIS A 868 -16.00 12.84 16.84
CA HIS A 868 -15.45 13.22 18.13
C HIS A 868 -16.05 12.37 19.26
N ARG A 869 -15.20 11.60 19.94
CA ARG A 869 -15.58 10.82 21.12
C ARG A 869 -15.43 11.65 22.37
N ILE A 870 -16.44 11.58 23.25
CA ILE A 870 -16.46 12.32 24.53
C ILE A 870 -15.77 11.50 25.62
N PHE A 871 -14.79 12.13 26.28
CA PHE A 871 -14.24 11.68 27.56
C PHE A 871 -14.11 12.87 28.51
N ASP A 872 -14.66 12.74 29.72
CA ASP A 872 -14.60 13.77 30.77
C ASP A 872 -13.16 14.06 31.24
N THR A 873 -12.28 13.06 31.10
CA THR A 873 -10.86 13.12 31.38
C THR A 873 -10.08 12.33 30.32
N GLY A 874 -9.64 13.04 29.28
CA GLY A 874 -8.69 12.63 28.24
C GLY A 874 -8.45 13.79 27.25
N SER A 875 -7.65 13.60 26.21
CA SER A 875 -7.42 14.61 25.17
C SER A 875 -8.68 15.12 24.47
N SER A 876 -9.76 14.34 24.52
CA SER A 876 -11.10 14.69 24.03
C SER A 876 -11.52 16.13 24.35
N ARG A 877 -11.45 16.56 25.61
CA ARG A 877 -11.90 17.89 26.05
C ARG A 877 -11.13 19.08 25.47
N GLN A 878 -10.02 18.83 24.79
CA GLN A 878 -9.19 19.88 24.18
C GLN A 878 -9.19 19.85 22.63
N PHE A 879 -9.89 18.88 22.01
CA PHE A 879 -10.03 18.85 20.55
C PHE A 879 -10.49 20.21 20.00
N ASN A 880 -9.76 20.72 19.02
CA ASN A 880 -10.05 22.00 18.39
C ASN A 880 -9.46 22.09 16.98
N PHE A 881 -10.04 22.93 16.14
CA PHE A 881 -9.44 23.38 14.89
C PHE A 881 -10.11 24.67 14.40
N VAL A 882 -9.45 25.39 13.49
CA VAL A 882 -10.05 26.57 12.83
C VAL A 882 -10.48 26.23 11.41
N ASP A 883 -11.75 26.44 11.12
CA ASP A 883 -12.30 26.45 9.77
C ASP A 883 -12.26 27.90 9.25
N TYR A 884 -11.22 28.21 8.47
CA TYR A 884 -10.80 29.58 8.13
C TYR A 884 -11.77 30.35 7.24
N ASP A 885 -12.72 29.69 6.59
CA ASP A 885 -13.74 30.32 5.74
C ASP A 885 -15.16 29.84 6.04
N GLY A 886 -15.33 28.98 7.05
CA GLY A 886 -16.63 28.52 7.48
C GLY A 886 -17.26 27.49 6.54
N THR A 887 -16.44 26.79 5.74
CA THR A 887 -16.92 25.83 4.73
C THR A 887 -17.33 24.49 5.32
N ILE A 888 -16.71 24.07 6.43
CA ILE A 888 -17.16 22.88 7.19
C ILE A 888 -18.35 23.25 8.09
N SER A 889 -18.27 24.40 8.77
CA SER A 889 -19.32 24.86 9.70
C SER A 889 -20.60 25.35 9.00
N GLY A 890 -20.51 25.69 7.71
CA GLY A 890 -21.62 26.28 6.94
C GLY A 890 -21.91 27.75 7.27
N ARG A 891 -20.98 28.47 7.93
CA ARG A 891 -21.19 29.85 8.41
C ARG A 891 -20.63 30.95 7.51
N SER A 892 -19.84 30.59 6.49
CA SER A 892 -19.20 31.55 5.56
C SER A 892 -18.34 32.64 6.23
N VAL A 893 -17.90 32.40 7.47
CA VAL A 893 -16.98 33.23 8.24
C VAL A 893 -15.98 32.30 8.93
N PRO A 894 -14.77 32.76 9.29
CA PRO A 894 -13.85 31.94 10.06
C PRO A 894 -14.49 31.47 11.37
N THR A 895 -14.38 30.18 11.67
CA THR A 895 -14.98 29.55 12.86
C THR A 895 -13.98 28.71 13.64
N ILE A 896 -14.16 28.64 14.96
CA ILE A 896 -13.44 27.74 15.85
C ILE A 896 -14.37 26.59 16.19
N PHE A 897 -13.90 25.37 15.94
CA PHE A 897 -14.47 24.16 16.52
C PHE A 897 -13.75 23.88 17.83
N GLY A 898 -14.50 23.63 18.88
CA GLY A 898 -13.99 23.22 20.18
C GLY A 898 -14.75 22.02 20.72
N ALA A 899 -14.10 21.22 21.56
CA ALA A 899 -14.64 20.00 22.15
C ALA A 899 -15.93 20.22 22.95
N HIS A 900 -16.49 19.13 23.49
CA HIS A 900 -17.82 19.08 24.07
C HIS A 900 -18.05 19.97 25.31
N ASP A 901 -17.01 20.25 26.09
CA ASP A 901 -17.11 21.04 27.33
C ASP A 901 -17.55 22.50 27.07
N LYS A 902 -18.33 23.06 28.00
CA LYS A 902 -18.71 24.48 27.98
C LYS A 902 -17.52 25.45 28.01
N TRP A 903 -16.33 24.97 28.37
CA TRP A 903 -15.06 25.68 28.21
C TRP A 903 -14.90 26.32 26.82
N TRP A 904 -15.39 25.66 25.77
CA TRP A 904 -15.32 26.14 24.39
C TRP A 904 -16.48 27.06 23.98
N GLN A 905 -17.49 27.23 24.82
CA GLN A 905 -18.57 28.20 24.60
C GLN A 905 -18.09 29.59 25.05
N PHE A 906 -17.30 30.31 24.27
CA PHE A 906 -16.69 31.58 24.74
C PHE A 906 -17.53 32.83 24.49
N ASP A 907 -18.45 32.83 23.52
CA ASP A 907 -19.33 33.96 23.23
C ASP A 907 -20.75 33.53 22.79
N ASN A 908 -21.58 34.49 22.39
CA ASN A 908 -22.96 34.25 21.97
C ASN A 908 -23.10 33.72 20.53
N THR A 909 -22.01 33.61 19.78
CA THR A 909 -21.99 33.00 18.44
C THR A 909 -21.81 31.48 18.50
N CYS A 910 -21.43 30.95 19.66
CA CYS A 910 -21.24 29.53 19.89
C CYS A 910 -22.56 28.75 19.84
N THR A 911 -22.63 27.71 19.00
CA THR A 911 -23.73 26.74 18.98
C THR A 911 -23.17 25.33 19.16
N TYR A 912 -23.80 24.54 20.02
CA TYR A 912 -23.43 23.14 20.19
C TYR A 912 -24.03 22.29 19.07
N ASN A 913 -23.21 21.50 18.39
CA ASN A 913 -23.68 20.51 17.43
C ASN A 913 -23.63 19.11 18.06
N ASN A 914 -24.81 18.51 18.26
CA ASN A 914 -24.96 17.19 18.88
C ASN A 914 -24.38 16.04 18.03
N ASP A 915 -24.37 16.18 16.70
CA ASP A 915 -23.79 15.13 15.85
C ASP A 915 -22.26 15.11 15.94
N TRP A 916 -21.66 16.27 16.20
CA TRP A 916 -20.22 16.50 16.22
C TRP A 916 -19.64 16.53 17.63
N ASN A 917 -20.51 16.51 18.65
CA ASN A 917 -20.14 16.68 20.06
C ASN A 917 -19.24 17.90 20.31
N SER A 918 -19.46 19.00 19.58
CA SER A 918 -18.53 20.13 19.51
C SER A 918 -19.25 21.47 19.54
N TRP A 919 -18.64 22.47 20.18
CA TRP A 919 -19.03 23.87 20.04
C TRP A 919 -18.47 24.46 18.75
N VAL A 920 -19.31 25.16 18.02
CA VAL A 920 -18.93 25.89 16.79
C VAL A 920 -19.17 27.36 17.02
N CYS A 921 -18.12 28.16 16.98
CA CYS A 921 -18.15 29.58 17.32
C CYS A 921 -17.56 30.41 16.17
N ASN A 922 -18.03 31.64 15.96
CA ASN A 922 -17.36 32.55 15.05
C ASN A 922 -16.01 32.94 15.66
N LYS A 923 -14.94 32.84 14.88
CA LYS A 923 -13.58 33.13 15.36
C LYS A 923 -13.42 34.62 15.71
N GLY A 924 -13.93 35.52 14.86
CA GLY A 924 -13.72 36.96 15.00
C GLY A 924 -12.23 37.31 15.13
N THR A 925 -11.88 38.04 16.19
CA THR A 925 -10.48 38.37 16.53
C THR A 925 -9.87 37.41 17.55
N TYR A 926 -10.60 36.40 18.02
CA TYR A 926 -10.09 35.45 19.02
C TYR A 926 -9.13 34.44 18.39
N GLU A 927 -8.15 33.99 19.17
CA GLU A 927 -7.27 32.88 18.81
C GLU A 927 -7.38 31.76 19.84
N VAL A 928 -6.80 30.61 19.52
CA VAL A 928 -6.63 29.51 20.48
C VAL A 928 -5.24 29.63 21.09
N ALA A 929 -5.17 29.43 22.40
CA ALA A 929 -3.95 29.44 23.18
C ALA A 929 -3.76 28.12 23.94
N SER A 930 -2.51 27.73 24.16
CA SER A 930 -2.11 26.57 24.95
C SER A 930 -1.08 26.95 26.01
N VAL A 931 -1.35 26.62 27.27
CA VAL A 931 -0.50 26.89 28.43
C VAL A 931 -0.34 25.62 29.26
N SER A 932 0.91 25.24 29.55
CA SER A 932 1.23 24.13 30.45
C SER A 932 1.44 24.65 31.87
N VAL A 933 0.60 24.19 32.80
CA VAL A 933 0.72 24.51 34.22
C VAL A 933 1.51 23.40 34.92
N GLU A 934 2.71 23.74 35.39
CA GLU A 934 3.63 22.81 36.05
C GLU A 934 3.82 23.15 37.53
N VAL A 935 3.82 22.11 38.35
CA VAL A 935 4.08 22.14 39.79
C VAL A 935 5.19 21.10 40.05
N PRO A 936 6.45 21.52 40.23
CA PRO A 936 7.57 20.59 40.38
C PRO A 936 7.30 19.48 41.41
N GLY A 937 7.50 18.23 41.00
CA GLY A 937 7.26 17.05 41.84
C GLY A 937 5.80 16.62 42.00
N TYR A 938 4.84 17.34 41.39
CA TYR A 938 3.41 17.00 41.46
C TYR A 938 2.72 16.93 40.10
N MET A 939 2.93 17.95 39.26
CA MET A 939 2.48 18.04 37.87
C MET A 939 3.68 18.49 37.03
N ASP A 940 4.28 17.58 36.30
CA ASP A 940 5.51 17.82 35.55
C ASP A 940 5.31 17.27 34.14
N ARG A 941 5.89 17.94 33.14
CA ARG A 941 5.86 17.48 31.74
C ARG A 941 6.49 16.11 31.56
N SER A 942 7.46 15.76 32.40
CA SER A 942 8.12 14.44 32.40
C SER A 942 7.32 13.34 33.10
N GLY A 943 6.23 13.69 33.80
CA GLY A 943 5.41 12.73 34.55
C GLY A 943 4.22 12.25 33.73
N GLU A 944 4.06 10.93 33.66
CA GLU A 944 2.87 10.28 33.13
C GLU A 944 1.92 9.95 34.29
N TYR A 945 0.70 10.47 34.24
CA TYR A 945 -0.32 10.23 35.25
C TYR A 945 -1.58 9.63 34.63
N ASP A 946 -2.29 8.82 35.42
CA ASP A 946 -3.57 8.24 34.99
C ASP A 946 -4.56 9.34 34.57
N ALA A 947 -5.32 9.10 33.49
CA ALA A 947 -6.26 10.07 32.96
C ALA A 947 -7.32 10.51 33.99
N THR A 948 -7.68 9.66 34.97
CA THR A 948 -8.64 9.97 36.03
C THR A 948 -8.06 10.84 37.15
N SER A 949 -6.78 11.24 37.08
CA SER A 949 -6.10 12.06 38.09
C SER A 949 -6.56 13.52 38.10
N ASN A 950 -7.86 13.75 38.21
CA ASN A 950 -8.46 15.08 38.31
C ASN A 950 -7.92 15.83 39.53
N VAL A 951 -7.38 17.03 39.31
CA VAL A 951 -6.87 17.92 40.36
C VAL A 951 -7.75 19.16 40.54
N GLY A 952 -8.73 19.35 39.67
CA GLY A 952 -9.69 20.45 39.74
C GLY A 952 -10.21 20.87 38.37
N TYR A 953 -10.44 22.17 38.21
CA TYR A 953 -11.14 22.75 37.07
C TYR A 953 -10.46 24.02 36.57
N ILE A 954 -10.59 24.27 35.27
CA ILE A 954 -10.27 25.55 34.66
C ILE A 954 -11.57 26.17 34.15
N TYR A 955 -11.83 27.41 34.52
CA TYR A 955 -13.04 28.14 34.18
C TYR A 955 -12.74 29.32 33.26
N LEU A 956 -13.59 29.51 32.24
CA LEU A 956 -13.56 30.68 31.38
C LEU A 956 -14.36 31.79 32.08
N PHE A 957 -13.78 32.98 32.18
CA PHE A 957 -14.48 34.16 32.69
C PHE A 957 -14.18 35.39 31.82
N GLY A 958 -15.07 36.37 31.87
CA GLY A 958 -14.94 37.62 31.13
C GLY A 958 -16.29 38.13 30.64
N SER A 959 -16.25 39.19 29.83
CA SER A 959 -17.43 39.89 29.35
C SER A 959 -18.45 38.95 28.70
N GLY A 960 -19.67 38.92 29.25
CA GLY A 960 -20.78 38.08 28.75
C GLY A 960 -20.89 36.69 29.37
N ILE A 961 -19.88 36.22 30.11
CA ILE A 961 -19.91 34.91 30.78
C ILE A 961 -20.37 35.09 32.22
N THR A 962 -21.60 34.66 32.52
CA THR A 962 -22.20 34.75 33.87
C THR A 962 -22.49 33.38 34.49
N ASP A 963 -22.37 32.32 33.70
CA ASP A 963 -22.52 30.93 34.10
C ASP A 963 -21.16 30.22 34.26
N SER A 964 -21.18 29.01 34.79
CA SER A 964 -19.98 28.19 34.94
C SER A 964 -19.62 27.52 33.61
N ARG A 965 -18.57 28.01 32.95
CA ARG A 965 -18.00 27.44 31.72
C ARG A 965 -16.64 26.87 32.04
N ARG A 966 -16.53 25.54 32.15
CA ARG A 966 -15.32 24.90 32.68
C ARG A 966 -14.98 23.60 31.96
N MET A 967 -13.75 23.16 32.20
CA MET A 967 -13.17 21.89 31.79
C MET A 967 -12.42 21.28 32.99
N ASN A 968 -12.34 19.95 33.05
CA ASN A 968 -11.52 19.23 34.04
C ASN A 968 -10.02 19.44 33.81
N VAL A 969 -9.26 19.60 34.90
CA VAL A 969 -7.79 19.62 34.89
C VAL A 969 -7.28 18.38 35.60
N THR A 970 -6.33 17.69 34.98
CA THR A 970 -5.71 16.45 35.48
C THR A 970 -4.25 16.71 35.87
N ARG A 971 -3.54 15.71 36.40
CA ARG A 971 -2.11 15.85 36.73
C ARG A 971 -1.20 15.94 35.50
N ASN A 972 -1.64 15.46 34.34
CA ASN A 972 -0.92 15.67 33.08
C ASN A 972 -1.02 17.14 32.68
N VAL A 973 0.10 17.73 32.24
CA VAL A 973 0.20 19.16 31.90
C VAL A 973 -0.58 19.48 30.61
N GLY A 974 -0.70 20.76 30.26
CA GLY A 974 -1.37 21.23 29.05
C GLY A 974 -2.85 21.61 29.25
N ILE A 975 -3.15 22.88 28.98
CA ILE A 975 -4.48 23.47 28.92
C ILE A 975 -4.58 24.25 27.62
N THR A 976 -5.48 23.84 26.72
CA THR A 976 -5.79 24.56 25.49
C THR A 976 -7.18 25.17 25.55
N GLY A 977 -7.33 26.39 25.06
CA GLY A 977 -8.57 27.16 25.11
C GLY A 977 -8.45 28.49 24.38
N ILE A 978 -9.35 29.42 24.67
CA ILE A 978 -9.45 30.67 23.89
C ILE A 978 -8.59 31.78 24.51
N SER A 979 -7.84 32.51 23.67
CA SER A 979 -7.09 33.69 24.07
C SER A 979 -7.99 34.90 24.34
N ASP A 980 -7.42 35.93 24.95
CA ASP A 980 -8.07 37.21 25.27
C ASP A 980 -9.26 37.11 26.24
N PHE A 981 -9.36 35.96 26.93
CA PHE A 981 -10.31 35.68 27.99
C PHE A 981 -9.62 35.39 29.33
N GLY A 982 -10.41 35.42 30.39
CA GLY A 982 -10.03 35.03 31.73
C GLY A 982 -9.97 33.51 31.88
N TRP A 983 -8.85 32.99 32.40
CA TRP A 983 -8.67 31.57 32.72
C TRP A 983 -8.50 31.43 34.22
N TYR A 984 -9.52 30.93 34.92
CA TYR A 984 -9.50 30.75 36.37
C TYR A 984 -9.21 29.29 36.72
N LEU A 985 -8.03 29.03 37.29
CA LEU A 985 -7.61 27.69 37.71
C LEU A 985 -7.96 27.46 39.18
N TYR A 986 -8.79 26.46 39.44
CA TYR A 986 -9.13 26.00 40.78
C TYR A 986 -8.67 24.55 40.98
N TRP A 987 -7.88 24.32 42.02
CA TRP A 987 -7.44 22.98 42.41
C TRP A 987 -8.12 22.51 43.69
N THR A 988 -8.78 21.35 43.63
CA THR A 988 -9.49 20.73 44.76
C THR A 988 -8.53 20.29 45.86
N VAL A 989 -7.29 19.96 45.51
CA VAL A 989 -6.20 19.61 46.44
C VAL A 989 -5.56 20.83 47.12
N GLY A 990 -5.93 22.05 46.71
CA GLY A 990 -5.32 23.30 47.16
C GLY A 990 -4.41 23.94 46.11
N THR A 991 -4.05 25.20 46.31
CA THR A 991 -3.19 25.96 45.39
C THR A 991 -1.72 25.86 45.80
N PRO A 992 -0.78 25.38 44.96
CA PRO A 992 0.64 25.35 45.22
C PRO A 992 1.23 26.71 45.62
N SER A 993 2.24 26.69 46.47
CA SER A 993 3.06 27.86 46.77
C SER A 993 4.00 28.25 45.62
N TYR A 994 4.20 27.38 44.64
CA TYR A 994 5.00 27.65 43.44
C TYR A 994 4.41 26.99 42.21
N ILE A 995 4.30 27.74 41.11
CA ILE A 995 3.79 27.27 39.81
C ILE A 995 4.67 27.84 38.70
N LYS A 996 4.94 27.03 37.68
CA LYS A 996 5.45 27.46 36.38
C LYS A 996 4.31 27.42 35.35
N LEU A 997 4.19 28.46 34.55
CA LEU A 997 3.32 28.49 33.39
C LEU A 997 4.20 28.52 32.15
N TRP A 998 4.32 27.40 31.44
CA TRP A 998 4.96 27.39 30.13
C TRP A 998 3.93 27.80 29.08
N LEU A 999 4.18 28.93 28.42
CA LEU A 999 3.32 29.46 27.36
C LEU A 999 3.71 28.80 26.04
N SER A 1000 3.26 27.56 25.85
CA SER A 1000 3.52 26.80 24.62
C SER A 1000 2.96 27.50 23.38
N GLU A 1001 1.74 28.03 23.44
CA GLU A 1001 1.11 28.74 22.33
C GLU A 1001 0.26 29.89 22.88
N VAL A 1002 0.85 31.05 23.16
CA VAL A 1002 0.08 32.29 23.37
C VAL A 1002 0.41 33.19 22.19
N PRO A 1003 -0.46 33.29 21.16
CA PRO A 1003 -0.12 33.92 19.90
C PRO A 1003 0.31 35.39 20.04
N TYR A 1004 1.17 35.86 19.13
CA TYR A 1004 1.60 37.25 19.12
C TYR A 1004 0.40 38.22 19.08
N GLY A 1005 0.40 39.22 19.96
CA GLY A 1005 -0.69 40.18 20.08
C GLY A 1005 -1.88 39.70 20.94
N HIS A 1006 -1.87 38.45 21.37
CA HIS A 1006 -2.89 37.85 22.22
C HIS A 1006 -2.36 37.59 23.63
N TYR A 1007 -3.26 37.32 24.57
CA TYR A 1007 -2.91 37.03 25.96
C TYR A 1007 -3.85 35.99 26.58
N VAL A 1008 -3.48 35.47 27.75
CA VAL A 1008 -4.42 34.80 28.65
C VAL A 1008 -4.48 35.59 29.95
N PHE A 1009 -5.69 35.88 30.46
CA PHE A 1009 -5.84 36.57 31.74
C PHE A 1009 -6.03 35.56 32.86
N PHE A 1010 -4.90 35.08 33.40
CA PHE A 1010 -4.86 33.99 34.34
C PHE A 1010 -5.26 34.44 35.75
N ALA A 1011 -6.15 33.67 36.39
CA ALA A 1011 -6.59 33.87 37.76
C ALA A 1011 -6.44 32.57 38.56
N ILE A 1012 -6.00 32.66 39.82
CA ILE A 1012 -5.83 31.50 40.69
C ILE A 1012 -6.07 31.89 42.16
N PRO A 1013 -6.75 31.06 42.98
CA PRO A 1013 -7.11 31.44 44.33
C PRO A 1013 -5.95 31.25 45.31
N TYR A 1014 -5.84 32.16 46.27
CA TYR A 1014 -4.90 32.07 47.40
C TYR A 1014 -5.54 32.60 48.68
N PRO A 1015 -5.06 32.20 49.87
CA PRO A 1015 -5.57 32.76 51.12
C PRO A 1015 -5.38 34.28 51.18
N ALA A 1016 -6.25 34.98 51.92
CA ALA A 1016 -6.07 36.40 52.18
C ALA A 1016 -4.68 36.69 52.78
N SER A 1017 -4.14 37.88 52.49
CA SER A 1017 -2.80 38.32 52.90
C SER A 1017 -1.62 37.54 52.29
N THR A 1018 -1.85 36.70 51.28
CA THR A 1018 -0.75 36.09 50.51
C THR A 1018 0.02 37.17 49.75
N THR A 1019 1.35 37.06 49.76
CA THR A 1019 2.28 37.92 49.00
C THR A 1019 2.91 37.13 47.86
N PHE A 1020 3.33 37.80 46.79
CA PHE A 1020 3.76 37.14 45.56
C PHE A 1020 5.09 37.67 45.04
N LYS A 1021 5.89 36.76 44.49
CA LYS A 1021 6.95 37.08 43.51
C LYS A 1021 6.51 36.45 42.19
N VAL A 1022 6.29 37.31 41.19
CA VAL A 1022 5.94 36.88 39.84
C VAL A 1022 7.03 37.37 38.90
N SER A 1023 7.51 36.49 38.03
CA SER A 1023 8.50 36.82 37.01
C SER A 1023 8.25 35.97 35.76
N CYS A 1024 8.87 36.34 34.65
CA CYS A 1024 8.98 35.47 33.49
C CYS A 1024 10.44 35.29 33.10
N GLU A 1025 10.72 34.20 32.41
CA GLU A 1025 11.99 33.95 31.76
C GLU A 1025 11.78 33.30 30.40
N TYR A 1026 12.70 33.58 29.49
CA TYR A 1026 12.92 32.73 28.34
C TYR A 1026 14.24 32.01 28.55
N LYS A 1027 14.17 30.69 28.71
CA LYS A 1027 15.33 29.87 29.12
C LYS A 1027 16.57 30.04 28.24
N TYR A 1028 16.37 30.35 26.97
CA TYR A 1028 17.45 30.47 25.99
C TYR A 1028 17.98 31.90 25.81
N ASN A 1029 17.26 32.93 26.27
CA ASN A 1029 17.71 34.31 26.18
C ASN A 1029 17.09 35.18 27.29
N SER A 1030 17.94 35.66 28.20
CA SER A 1030 17.54 36.47 29.34
C SER A 1030 16.99 37.87 28.99
N GLN A 1031 17.07 38.32 27.73
CA GLN A 1031 16.50 39.60 27.29
C GLN A 1031 14.97 39.68 27.48
N HIS A 1032 14.29 38.53 27.51
CA HIS A 1032 12.85 38.44 27.72
C HIS A 1032 12.47 38.03 29.16
N SER A 1033 13.41 38.15 30.10
CA SER A 1033 13.18 37.88 31.51
C SER A 1033 12.81 39.16 32.27
N TYR A 1034 11.66 39.16 32.94
CA TYR A 1034 11.13 40.33 33.65
C TYR A 1034 10.62 39.97 35.03
N ASN A 1035 10.87 40.84 36.02
CA ASN A 1035 10.19 40.79 37.32
C ASN A 1035 8.90 41.60 37.24
N PHE A 1036 7.79 41.02 37.66
CA PHE A 1036 6.48 41.67 37.56
C PHE A 1036 6.25 42.57 38.77
N THR A 1037 5.54 43.67 38.56
CA THR A 1037 5.21 44.64 39.63
C THR A 1037 3.75 44.54 40.03
N GLN A 1038 3.43 44.89 41.28
CA GLN A 1038 2.05 44.87 41.75
C GLN A 1038 1.25 46.04 41.15
N ALA A 1039 0.11 45.76 40.52
CA ALA A 1039 -0.85 46.75 40.03
C ALA A 1039 -1.86 47.17 41.11
N THR A 1040 -2.67 48.19 40.82
CA THR A 1040 -3.71 48.71 41.73
C THR A 1040 -5.04 47.95 41.65
N SER A 1041 -5.31 47.23 40.56
CA SER A 1041 -6.53 46.46 40.35
C SER A 1041 -6.35 45.35 39.31
N ALA A 1042 -7.26 44.39 39.26
CA ALA A 1042 -7.29 43.33 38.25
C ALA A 1042 -7.48 43.91 36.84
N ALA A 1043 -8.31 44.95 36.70
CA ALA A 1043 -8.50 45.67 35.44
C ALA A 1043 -7.19 46.33 34.95
N ALA A 1044 -6.38 46.88 35.87
CA ALA A 1044 -5.08 47.45 35.53
C ALA A 1044 -4.03 46.39 35.12
N VAL A 1045 -4.18 45.14 35.58
CA VAL A 1045 -3.38 44.01 35.06
C VAL A 1045 -3.81 43.67 33.64
N ARG A 1046 -5.12 43.52 33.39
CA ARG A 1046 -5.65 43.17 32.06
C ARG A 1046 -5.32 44.22 30.99
N SER A 1047 -5.49 45.50 31.30
CA SER A 1047 -5.12 46.59 30.37
C SER A 1047 -3.62 46.88 30.31
N GLY A 1048 -2.82 46.23 31.16
CA GLY A 1048 -1.38 46.41 31.26
C GLY A 1048 -0.57 45.70 30.16
N ASP A 1049 0.75 45.85 30.26
CA ASP A 1049 1.76 45.38 29.33
C ASP A 1049 2.23 43.93 29.60
N GLY A 1050 1.52 43.19 30.46
CA GLY A 1050 1.85 41.83 30.86
C GLY A 1050 2.97 41.71 31.90
N LYS A 1051 3.52 42.80 32.44
CA LYS A 1051 4.57 42.77 33.48
C LYS A 1051 4.06 43.16 34.86
N LYS A 1052 2.77 42.93 35.10
CA LYS A 1052 2.08 43.29 36.34
C LYS A 1052 1.23 42.13 36.85
N TYR A 1053 1.05 42.09 38.18
CA TYR A 1053 0.13 41.18 38.85
C TYR A 1053 -0.74 41.94 39.85
N TYR A 1054 -1.88 41.38 40.25
CA TYR A 1054 -2.74 41.95 41.29
C TYR A 1054 -3.38 40.85 42.10
N PHE A 1055 -3.39 40.99 43.42
CA PHE A 1055 -4.10 40.09 44.32
C PHE A 1055 -5.24 40.85 44.99
N ASN A 1056 -6.49 40.41 44.79
CA ASN A 1056 -7.67 41.08 45.36
C ASN A 1056 -8.06 40.57 46.76
N GLY A 1057 -7.21 39.75 47.39
CA GLY A 1057 -7.50 39.06 48.65
C GLY A 1057 -8.09 37.66 48.48
N THR A 1058 -8.55 37.29 47.28
CA THR A 1058 -9.06 35.95 46.94
C THR A 1058 -8.32 35.35 45.74
N HIS A 1059 -8.15 36.12 44.66
CA HIS A 1059 -7.54 35.70 43.40
C HIS A 1059 -6.29 36.51 43.09
N LEU A 1060 -5.23 35.82 42.69
CA LEU A 1060 -4.08 36.41 42.00
C LEU A 1060 -4.41 36.49 40.51
N PHE A 1061 -4.30 37.67 39.93
CA PHE A 1061 -4.47 37.94 38.51
C PHE A 1061 -3.12 38.22 37.85
N VAL A 1062 -2.84 37.54 36.74
CA VAL A 1062 -1.65 37.73 35.91
C VAL A 1062 -2.08 37.75 34.44
N LYS A 1063 -1.65 38.76 33.69
CA LYS A 1063 -1.81 38.77 32.23
C LYS A 1063 -0.59 38.09 31.62
N VAL A 1064 -0.77 36.88 31.11
CA VAL A 1064 0.32 36.11 30.51
C VAL A 1064 0.42 36.41 29.02
N ILE A 1065 1.60 36.82 28.58
CA ILE A 1065 1.95 37.19 27.20
C ILE A 1065 3.31 36.54 26.93
N ASN A 1066 3.49 35.95 25.75
CA ASN A 1066 4.80 35.50 25.31
C ASN A 1066 5.56 36.69 24.69
N PHE A 1067 6.53 37.25 25.42
CA PHE A 1067 7.28 38.43 25.00
C PHE A 1067 8.36 38.16 23.94
N VAL A 1068 8.59 36.90 23.61
CA VAL A 1068 9.58 36.51 22.59
C VAL A 1068 9.01 36.66 21.18
N LEU A 1069 7.70 36.50 21.04
CA LEU A 1069 7.03 36.52 19.74
C LEU A 1069 7.02 37.92 19.14
N ASN A 1070 7.22 38.00 17.82
CA ASN A 1070 7.19 39.24 17.05
C ASN A 1070 6.10 39.25 15.94
N GLY A 1071 5.38 38.13 15.77
CA GLY A 1071 4.34 37.97 14.78
C GLY A 1071 4.73 37.09 13.58
N SER A 1072 5.99 36.67 13.47
CA SER A 1072 6.47 35.76 12.42
C SER A 1072 6.32 34.26 12.75
N GLU A 1073 5.91 33.92 13.96
CA GLU A 1073 5.96 32.56 14.52
C GLU A 1073 4.72 31.75 14.13
N TYR A 1074 4.67 31.32 12.87
CA TYR A 1074 3.55 30.56 12.35
C TYR A 1074 3.89 29.71 11.12
N PHE A 1075 3.13 28.64 10.97
CA PHE A 1075 3.00 27.89 9.72
C PHE A 1075 1.81 28.41 8.92
N SER A 1076 2.00 28.73 7.64
CA SER A 1076 0.94 29.25 6.76
C SER A 1076 0.99 28.62 5.37
N ARG A 1077 -0.19 28.17 4.91
CA ARG A 1077 -0.42 27.57 3.59
C ARG A 1077 -1.87 27.75 3.16
N GLY A 1078 -2.10 27.85 1.85
CA GLY A 1078 -3.45 27.99 1.27
C GLY A 1078 -4.27 29.18 1.81
N GLY A 1079 -3.62 30.18 2.42
CA GLY A 1079 -4.29 31.28 3.11
C GLY A 1079 -4.98 30.89 4.43
N ALA A 1080 -4.55 29.80 5.07
CA ALA A 1080 -4.78 29.45 6.46
C ALA A 1080 -3.47 29.54 7.23
N LYS A 1081 -3.55 29.69 8.57
CA LYS A 1081 -2.40 29.88 9.45
C LYS A 1081 -2.56 29.06 10.72
N ILE A 1082 -1.45 28.58 11.27
CA ILE A 1082 -1.37 27.91 12.56
C ILE A 1082 -0.18 28.51 13.28
N ASN A 1083 -0.35 28.91 14.54
CA ASN A 1083 0.73 29.51 15.32
C ASN A 1083 1.74 28.44 15.74
N ASP A 1084 3.00 28.83 15.94
CA ASP A 1084 4.03 27.89 16.35
C ASP A 1084 3.97 27.59 17.86
N VAL A 1085 4.33 26.36 18.22
CA VAL A 1085 4.63 25.98 19.60
C VAL A 1085 5.99 26.54 19.99
N TYR A 1086 6.02 27.44 20.97
CA TYR A 1086 7.24 28.07 21.48
C TYR A 1086 7.77 27.37 22.73
N TRP A 1087 9.05 27.00 22.69
CA TRP A 1087 9.69 26.23 23.76
C TRP A 1087 10.18 27.14 24.90
N GLU A 1088 9.91 26.75 26.14
CA GLU A 1088 10.55 27.27 27.36
C GLU A 1088 10.44 28.80 27.60
N PHE A 1089 9.34 29.42 27.20
CA PHE A 1089 8.93 30.73 27.75
C PHE A 1089 8.03 30.51 28.98
N ILE A 1090 8.52 30.87 30.15
CA ILE A 1090 7.93 30.46 31.43
C ILE A 1090 7.59 31.68 32.28
N VAL A 1091 6.39 31.69 32.87
CA VAL A 1091 6.02 32.60 33.98
C VAL A 1091 6.12 31.84 35.29
N HIS A 1092 6.89 32.35 36.24
CA HIS A 1092 7.02 31.83 37.60
C HIS A 1092 6.13 32.61 38.55
N ILE A 1093 5.36 31.88 39.37
CA ILE A 1093 4.54 32.44 40.43
C ILE A 1093 4.98 31.77 41.73
N THR A 1094 5.56 32.56 42.65
CA THR A 1094 5.86 32.13 44.01
C THR A 1094 4.95 32.88 44.97
N ALA A 1095 4.24 32.15 45.82
CA ALA A 1095 3.27 32.67 46.77
C ALA A 1095 3.70 32.35 48.21
N THR A 1096 3.75 33.39 49.05
CA THR A 1096 4.14 33.30 50.46
C THR A 1096 3.03 33.84 51.35
N ASN A 1097 2.50 32.99 52.24
CA ASN A 1097 1.57 33.38 53.28
C ASN A 1097 2.07 32.88 54.64
N THR A 1098 2.36 33.81 55.56
CA THR A 1098 2.85 33.47 56.90
C THR A 1098 1.73 33.19 57.91
N VAL A 1099 0.48 33.55 57.58
CA VAL A 1099 -0.71 33.38 58.45
C VAL A 1099 -1.34 32.00 58.23
N LYS A 1100 -1.46 31.58 56.97
CA LYS A 1100 -1.94 30.25 56.57
C LYS A 1100 -0.86 29.60 55.70
N PRO A 1101 0.19 29.01 56.30
CA PRO A 1101 1.29 28.43 55.53
C PRO A 1101 0.81 27.24 54.68
N PRO A 1102 1.49 26.96 53.55
CA PRO A 1102 1.12 25.83 52.70
C PRO A 1102 1.44 24.51 53.40
N VAL A 1103 0.57 23.51 53.24
CA VAL A 1103 0.80 22.13 53.71
C VAL A 1103 1.28 21.31 52.53
N ASN A 1104 2.45 20.66 52.66
CA ASN A 1104 3.11 19.92 51.57
C ASN A 1104 3.27 20.75 50.28
N GLY A 1105 3.45 22.07 50.42
CA GLY A 1105 3.56 22.99 49.29
C GLY A 1105 2.22 23.49 48.73
N PHE A 1106 1.07 23.15 49.31
CA PHE A 1106 -0.26 23.59 48.85
C PHE A 1106 -1.04 24.38 49.91
N TYR A 1107 -1.69 25.46 49.51
CA TYR A 1107 -2.67 26.21 50.29
C TYR A 1107 -4.06 25.55 50.15
N THR A 1108 -4.49 24.81 51.17
CA THR A 1108 -5.73 24.03 51.16
C THR A 1108 -6.93 24.80 51.72
N GLY A 1109 -8.14 24.28 51.51
CA GLY A 1109 -9.38 24.87 52.03
C GLY A 1109 -9.68 26.26 51.47
N LEU A 1110 -9.47 26.43 50.16
CA LEU A 1110 -9.85 27.61 49.39
C LEU A 1110 -11.22 27.37 48.76
N THR A 1111 -12.08 28.38 48.80
CA THR A 1111 -13.40 28.33 48.18
C THR A 1111 -13.27 28.55 46.67
N ASP A 1112 -13.97 27.74 45.89
CA ASP A 1112 -14.14 27.93 44.45
C ASP A 1112 -15.07 29.12 44.20
N VAL A 1113 -14.51 30.28 43.87
CA VAL A 1113 -15.25 31.53 43.65
C VAL A 1113 -14.84 32.07 42.30
N LEU A 1114 -15.78 32.16 41.36
CA LEU A 1114 -15.47 32.72 40.04
C LEU A 1114 -15.08 34.21 40.15
N PRO A 1115 -14.03 34.65 39.42
CA PRO A 1115 -13.78 36.07 39.23
C PRO A 1115 -14.99 36.79 38.62
N SER A 1116 -15.10 38.10 38.85
CA SER A 1116 -16.20 38.90 38.28
C SER A 1116 -16.21 38.80 36.75
N SER A 1117 -17.39 38.56 36.17
CA SER A 1117 -17.60 38.55 34.71
C SER A 1117 -17.36 39.92 34.05
N THR A 1118 -17.29 41.00 34.83
CA THR A 1118 -17.00 42.35 34.34
C THR A 1118 -15.50 42.63 34.19
N LEU A 1119 -14.64 41.77 34.74
CA LEU A 1119 -13.21 41.83 34.55
C LEU A 1119 -12.89 41.35 33.14
#